data_AF-A0A963D6Y5-F1
#
_entry.id   AF-A0A963D6Y5-F1
#
_cell.length_a   1.000
_cell.length_b   1.000
_cell.length_c   1.000
_cell.angle_alpha   90.00
_cell.angle_beta   90.00
_cell.angle_gamma   90.00
#
_symmetry.space_group_name_H-M   'P 1'
#
loop_
_entity.id
_entity.type
_entity.pdbx_description
1 polymer ?
#
loop_
_entity_poly.entity_id
_entity_poly.type
_entity_poly.pdbx_seq_one_letter_code
_entity_poly.pdbx_strand_id
1 'polypeptide(L)'
;GWREVSVLRAYAKHMQQAAFTYSQAYMEQTLSAYPGVARQLMHLFVQRFDPAGADDRDTRCAALVSEIEATLDKVANLDEDRILRQFLAMILATLRTNYFQKGKDGQPKPYLSFKFDPSKIPNLPQPRPMFEIFVYSPRVEGVHLRGGKVARGGLRWSDRMEDFRTEILGLVKAQIVKNAVIVPVGSKGGFVVKNPPPGGDREAVLAEGIACYRMYLSGLLDITDNLVQGTVVPPPDVLRYDEDDPYLVVAADKGTATFSDYANAVANEYGFWLGDAFASGGSVGYDHKKMGITARGAWESVKRHFRELGVNTQEEPFTVVGIGDMSGDVFGNGMLLSKKIRLLAAFDHRHIFIDPSPDPETSWNERARLFALPRSSWDDYDKSLISEGGGVWPRSAKSIKIPPQARAALDIEADHLSPAELIRAIITAPADLLYNGGIGTYVKAASETDAAVGDKANDAIRVNGGELRCKVIGEGGNLGATQLGRIEFALKGGKVCTDAIDNSGGVDCSDHEVNIKILLNGVVAEGELTEKQRNKLLADMTDEVGTLVLRDNYFQTQVLSVTRARGVALLDEQSRFMRKLGNSGRLNRKIEFLPFDEELGERKASRIGLVTPELAVLLAYSKIELYDLVLASDVPEDPYISTALERYFPVPLRERFAEQIRRHPLKREIIATYVVNSMINRVGSTFVSQLQEETGAPAADIVRAYIATREVFSLVEVWKEIEALDNKADDALQTAMILDCSRLVLRGTLWFLHHREHIRDLAATVTRFRPGANRLAPTLHEVVTPSYRDELDRITGHYVEKGIPAELAARIAGLDELYSALDLVEVADDTDREADLVAAVYFTLGGRFDLHWLGRQISSLPAESHWQSLARTALRDDLSLQARNLAANVLKRSPGLKETEALIQAWEAERQPQIERCRQVFADVRSSATIDMPMVSVVLRELRSLT
;
A
#
# COMPACT_ATOMS: atom_id res chain seq x y z
N GLY A 1 -37.92 -24.15 20.01
CA GLY A 1 -37.03 -24.79 20.99
C GLY A 1 -35.90 -23.85 21.41
N TRP A 2 -35.07 -24.23 22.38
CA TRP A 2 -34.00 -23.35 22.91
C TRP A 2 -32.96 -22.93 21.86
N ARG A 3 -32.68 -23.78 20.85
CA ARG A 3 -31.75 -23.43 19.74
C ARG A 3 -32.28 -22.32 18.84
N GLU A 4 -33.57 -22.31 18.53
CA GLU A 4 -34.20 -21.25 17.74
C GLU A 4 -34.13 -19.91 18.48
N VAL A 5 -34.34 -19.94 19.80
CA VAL A 5 -34.15 -18.75 20.65
C VAL A 5 -32.69 -18.27 20.62
N SER A 6 -31.71 -19.19 20.60
CA SER A 6 -30.30 -18.82 20.47
C SER A 6 -29.96 -18.12 19.15
N VAL A 7 -30.64 -18.42 18.05
CA VAL A 7 -30.46 -17.71 16.77
C VAL A 7 -30.93 -16.25 16.90
N LEU A 8 -32.13 -16.02 17.41
CA LEU A 8 -32.63 -14.65 17.63
C LEU A 8 -31.76 -13.88 18.63
N ARG A 9 -31.27 -14.52 19.69
CA ARG A 9 -30.31 -13.91 20.63
C ARG A 9 -28.99 -13.54 19.94
N ALA A 10 -28.47 -14.40 19.07
CA ALA A 10 -27.25 -14.09 18.33
C ALA A 10 -27.44 -12.87 17.43
N TYR A 11 -28.55 -12.76 16.70
CA TYR A 11 -28.85 -11.55 15.91
C TYR A 11 -29.00 -10.30 16.78
N ALA A 12 -29.68 -10.37 17.92
CA ALA A 12 -29.80 -9.25 18.85
C ALA A 12 -28.43 -8.78 19.37
N LYS A 13 -27.54 -9.73 19.68
CA LYS A 13 -26.16 -9.46 20.10
C LYS A 13 -25.32 -8.83 18.99
N HIS A 14 -25.45 -9.32 17.77
CA HIS A 14 -24.81 -8.69 16.62
C HIS A 14 -25.29 -7.25 16.41
N MET A 15 -26.60 -7.00 16.47
CA MET A 15 -27.17 -5.65 16.35
C MET A 15 -26.62 -4.69 17.42
N GLN A 16 -26.47 -5.16 18.66
CA GLN A 16 -25.84 -4.38 19.73
C GLN A 16 -24.40 -3.99 19.36
N GLN A 17 -23.60 -4.95 18.89
CA GLN A 17 -22.23 -4.71 18.43
C GLN A 17 -22.16 -3.82 17.17
N ALA A 18 -23.20 -3.82 16.36
CA ALA A 18 -23.35 -2.95 15.19
C ALA A 18 -23.83 -1.53 15.54
N ALA A 19 -23.85 -1.16 16.82
CA ALA A 19 -24.33 0.14 17.33
C ALA A 19 -25.79 0.44 16.93
N PHE A 20 -26.63 -0.58 16.90
CA PHE A 20 -28.06 -0.40 16.71
C PHE A 20 -28.68 0.40 17.87
N THR A 21 -29.61 1.29 17.57
CA THR A 21 -30.14 2.30 18.50
C THR A 21 -30.79 1.73 19.76
N TYR A 22 -31.38 0.53 19.67
CA TYR A 22 -32.19 -0.05 20.74
C TYR A 22 -31.40 -1.04 21.60
N SER A 23 -31.67 -1.04 22.91
CA SER A 23 -30.99 -1.92 23.87
C SER A 23 -31.36 -3.39 23.67
N GLN A 24 -30.47 -4.30 24.07
CA GLN A 24 -30.73 -5.74 24.01
C GLN A 24 -32.02 -6.13 24.75
N ALA A 25 -32.23 -5.58 25.95
CA ALA A 25 -33.42 -5.86 26.74
C ALA A 25 -34.71 -5.45 26.02
N TYR A 26 -34.69 -4.32 25.31
CA TYR A 26 -35.85 -3.86 24.56
C TYR A 26 -36.11 -4.72 23.31
N MET A 27 -35.06 -5.16 22.63
CA MET A 27 -35.19 -6.13 21.52
C MET A 27 -35.79 -7.46 22.00
N GLU A 28 -35.35 -7.98 23.15
CA GLU A 28 -35.87 -9.21 23.75
C GLU A 28 -37.33 -9.07 24.20
N GLN A 29 -37.69 -7.92 24.78
CA GLN A 29 -39.07 -7.60 25.13
C GLN A 29 -39.96 -7.53 23.88
N THR A 30 -39.47 -6.90 22.80
CA THR A 30 -40.19 -6.79 21.53
C THR A 30 -40.47 -8.17 20.93
N LEU A 31 -39.46 -9.04 20.85
CA LEU A 31 -39.65 -10.42 20.36
C LEU A 31 -40.65 -11.22 21.22
N SER A 32 -40.66 -10.96 22.53
CA SER A 32 -41.59 -11.59 23.48
C SER A 32 -43.02 -11.07 23.33
N ALA A 33 -43.19 -9.79 22.97
CA ALA A 33 -44.49 -9.17 22.69
C ALA A 33 -45.09 -9.62 21.35
N TYR A 34 -44.25 -9.97 20.37
CA TYR A 34 -44.65 -10.43 19.03
C TYR A 34 -44.23 -11.88 18.72
N PRO A 35 -44.71 -12.90 19.48
CA PRO A 35 -44.28 -14.29 19.31
C PRO A 35 -44.67 -14.90 17.96
N GLY A 36 -45.72 -14.39 17.31
CA GLY A 36 -46.10 -14.78 15.95
C GLY A 36 -45.04 -14.40 14.93
N VAL A 37 -44.57 -13.15 14.96
CA VAL A 37 -43.50 -12.65 14.10
C VAL A 37 -42.19 -13.38 14.38
N ALA A 38 -41.84 -13.57 15.67
CA ALA A 38 -40.64 -14.34 16.03
C ALA A 38 -40.65 -15.77 15.46
N ARG A 39 -41.82 -16.42 15.42
CA ARG A 39 -41.97 -17.75 14.81
C ARG A 39 -41.84 -17.69 13.28
N GLN A 40 -42.42 -16.69 12.63
CA GLN A 40 -42.29 -16.51 11.18
C GLN A 40 -40.83 -16.24 10.78
N LEU A 41 -40.12 -15.39 11.53
CA LEU A 41 -38.69 -15.12 11.33
C LEU A 41 -37.86 -16.41 11.44
N MET A 42 -38.12 -17.23 12.45
CA MET A 42 -37.42 -18.51 12.59
C MET A 42 -37.81 -19.53 11.52
N HIS A 43 -39.08 -19.53 11.07
CA HIS A 43 -39.52 -20.37 9.97
C HIS A 43 -38.81 -19.99 8.66
N LEU A 44 -38.68 -18.69 8.38
CA LEU A 44 -37.88 -18.18 7.26
C LEU A 44 -36.41 -18.61 7.40
N PHE A 45 -35.81 -18.47 8.58
CA PHE A 45 -34.42 -18.88 8.81
C PHE A 45 -34.20 -20.37 8.51
N VAL A 46 -35.05 -21.25 9.06
CA VAL A 46 -34.95 -22.69 8.81
C VAL A 46 -35.18 -23.01 7.34
N GLN A 47 -36.22 -22.44 6.72
CA GLN A 47 -36.52 -22.65 5.30
C GLN A 47 -35.36 -22.25 4.38
N ARG A 48 -34.63 -21.18 4.72
CA ARG A 48 -33.44 -20.73 3.97
C ARG A 48 -32.26 -21.67 4.12
N PHE A 49 -31.98 -22.13 5.34
CA PHE A 49 -30.68 -22.75 5.64
C PHE A 49 -30.71 -24.27 5.84
N ASP A 50 -31.88 -24.92 5.86
CA ASP A 50 -31.98 -26.38 5.99
C ASP A 50 -31.45 -27.11 4.73
N PRO A 51 -30.33 -27.85 4.85
CA PRO A 51 -29.76 -28.61 3.73
C PRO A 51 -30.71 -29.69 3.20
N ALA A 52 -31.64 -30.18 4.02
CA ALA A 52 -32.66 -31.16 3.63
C ALA A 52 -33.92 -30.52 3.01
N GLY A 53 -33.93 -29.19 2.80
CA GLY A 53 -35.07 -28.45 2.26
C GLY A 53 -35.45 -28.81 0.82
N ALA A 54 -36.70 -28.50 0.46
CA ALA A 54 -37.31 -28.80 -0.84
C ALA A 54 -36.81 -27.92 -2.00
N ASP A 55 -37.00 -28.39 -3.24
CA ASP A 55 -36.57 -27.72 -4.48
C ASP A 55 -37.20 -26.33 -4.71
N ASP A 56 -38.37 -26.06 -4.12
CA ASP A 56 -39.09 -24.79 -4.22
C ASP A 56 -38.69 -23.75 -3.14
N ARG A 57 -37.52 -23.92 -2.52
CA ARG A 57 -37.00 -23.10 -1.40
C ARG A 57 -37.14 -21.60 -1.62
N ASP A 58 -36.67 -21.09 -2.76
CA ASP A 58 -36.65 -19.64 -3.01
C ASP A 58 -38.06 -19.06 -3.12
N THR A 59 -38.98 -19.78 -3.75
CA THR A 59 -40.39 -19.40 -3.85
C THR A 59 -41.04 -19.36 -2.46
N ARG A 60 -40.80 -20.38 -1.62
CA ARG A 60 -41.31 -20.40 -0.24
C ARG A 60 -40.72 -19.29 0.62
N CYS A 61 -39.42 -19.02 0.48
CA CYS A 61 -38.78 -17.91 1.19
C CYS A 61 -39.41 -16.57 0.79
N ALA A 62 -39.63 -16.33 -0.51
CA ALA A 62 -40.26 -15.10 -0.99
C ALA A 62 -41.70 -14.93 -0.44
N ALA A 63 -42.49 -16.01 -0.42
CA ALA A 63 -43.81 -16.02 0.19
C ALA A 63 -43.76 -15.69 1.69
N LEU A 64 -42.86 -16.34 2.45
CA LEU A 64 -42.68 -16.08 3.89
C LEU A 64 -42.23 -14.64 4.16
N VAL A 65 -41.34 -14.07 3.35
CA VAL A 65 -40.94 -12.66 3.48
C VAL A 65 -42.16 -11.75 3.31
N SER A 66 -42.98 -11.99 2.30
CA SER A 66 -44.18 -11.18 2.03
C SER A 66 -45.20 -11.29 3.17
N GLU A 67 -45.37 -12.49 3.74
CA GLU A 67 -46.21 -12.73 4.92
C GLU A 67 -45.69 -12.03 6.18
N ILE A 68 -44.37 -12.05 6.39
CA ILE A 68 -43.73 -11.35 7.51
C ILE A 68 -43.94 -9.86 7.35
N GLU A 69 -43.67 -9.27 6.18
CA GLU A 69 -43.84 -7.84 5.91
C GLU A 69 -45.30 -7.40 6.15
N ALA A 70 -46.28 -8.15 5.65
CA ALA A 70 -47.70 -7.87 5.89
C ALA A 70 -48.10 -8.00 7.38
N THR A 71 -47.35 -8.77 8.17
CA THR A 71 -47.54 -8.87 9.62
C THR A 71 -46.88 -7.69 10.34
N LEU A 72 -45.70 -7.27 9.88
CA LEU A 72 -44.96 -6.11 10.39
C LEU A 72 -45.73 -4.80 10.16
N ASP A 73 -46.42 -4.65 9.03
CA ASP A 73 -47.26 -3.47 8.74
C ASP A 73 -48.41 -3.26 9.75
N LYS A 74 -48.71 -4.26 10.57
CA LYS A 74 -49.73 -4.20 11.63
C LYS A 74 -49.14 -3.85 13.01
N VAL A 75 -47.83 -3.70 13.12
CA VAL A 75 -47.14 -3.32 14.37
C VAL A 75 -47.33 -1.83 14.61
N ALA A 76 -48.09 -1.47 15.66
CA ALA A 76 -48.47 -0.08 15.90
C ALA A 76 -47.31 0.80 16.41
N ASN A 77 -46.36 0.21 17.15
CA ASN A 77 -45.20 0.92 17.68
C ASN A 77 -44.06 0.91 16.66
N LEU A 78 -43.66 2.10 16.20
CA LEU A 78 -42.61 2.26 15.19
C LEU A 78 -41.24 1.72 15.63
N ASP A 79 -40.92 1.79 16.92
CA ASP A 79 -39.65 1.27 17.42
C ASP A 79 -39.64 -0.26 17.39
N GLU A 80 -40.74 -0.88 17.79
CA GLU A 80 -40.92 -2.34 17.75
C GLU A 80 -40.93 -2.86 16.29
N ASP A 81 -41.58 -2.13 15.38
CA ASP A 81 -41.55 -2.41 13.93
C ASP A 81 -40.12 -2.35 13.38
N ARG A 82 -39.36 -1.30 13.70
CA ARG A 82 -37.95 -1.17 13.28
C ARG A 82 -37.09 -2.31 13.80
N ILE A 83 -37.28 -2.72 15.05
CA ILE A 83 -36.56 -3.85 15.64
C ILE A 83 -36.86 -5.13 14.85
N LEU A 84 -38.14 -5.45 14.63
CA LEU A 84 -38.54 -6.68 13.94
C LEU A 84 -38.13 -6.69 12.46
N ARG A 85 -38.21 -5.55 11.76
CA ARG A 85 -37.68 -5.38 10.39
C ARG A 85 -36.16 -5.57 10.34
N GLN A 86 -35.43 -5.12 11.36
CA GLN A 86 -33.99 -5.36 11.43
C GLN A 86 -33.68 -6.86 11.57
N PHE A 87 -34.46 -7.63 12.34
CA PHE A 87 -34.31 -9.10 12.38
C PHE A 87 -34.54 -9.76 11.03
N LEU A 88 -35.59 -9.35 10.31
CA LEU A 88 -35.84 -9.82 8.95
C LEU A 88 -34.65 -9.52 8.04
N ALA A 89 -34.15 -8.28 8.06
CA ALA A 89 -33.01 -7.87 7.26
C ALA A 89 -31.74 -8.68 7.58
N MET A 90 -31.46 -8.96 8.85
CA MET A 90 -30.33 -9.78 9.27
C MET A 90 -30.41 -11.23 8.75
N ILE A 91 -31.60 -11.85 8.79
CA ILE A 91 -31.81 -13.20 8.25
C ILE A 91 -31.60 -13.22 6.73
N LEU A 92 -32.08 -12.19 6.02
CA LEU A 92 -31.92 -12.07 4.57
C LEU A 92 -30.48 -11.77 4.16
N ALA A 93 -29.74 -11.02 4.98
CA ALA A 93 -28.32 -10.72 4.79
C ALA A 93 -27.39 -11.90 5.15
N THR A 94 -27.90 -12.94 5.80
CA THR A 94 -27.11 -14.14 6.13
C THR A 94 -26.87 -14.96 4.85
N LEU A 95 -25.61 -15.33 4.63
CA LEU A 95 -25.12 -16.09 3.49
C LEU A 95 -24.87 -17.57 3.84
N ARG A 96 -24.34 -17.84 5.03
CA ARG A 96 -24.01 -19.19 5.52
C ARG A 96 -24.22 -19.28 7.03
N THR A 97 -24.54 -20.46 7.53
CA THR A 97 -24.63 -20.75 8.97
C THR A 97 -24.31 -22.20 9.28
N ASN A 98 -23.69 -22.47 10.44
CA ASN A 98 -23.42 -23.83 10.93
C ASN A 98 -24.57 -24.43 11.74
N TYR A 99 -25.75 -23.80 11.75
CA TYR A 99 -26.88 -24.22 12.60
C TYR A 99 -27.28 -25.70 12.43
N PHE A 100 -27.14 -26.26 11.22
CA PHE A 100 -27.52 -27.66 10.94
C PHE A 100 -26.39 -28.67 11.19
N GLN A 101 -25.16 -28.19 11.39
CA GLN A 101 -24.03 -29.06 11.69
C GLN A 101 -24.11 -29.65 13.10
N LYS A 102 -23.59 -30.87 13.22
CA LYS A 102 -23.47 -31.59 14.50
C LYS A 102 -22.00 -31.71 14.91
N GLY A 103 -21.76 -31.81 16.21
CA GLY A 103 -20.47 -32.14 16.78
C GLY A 103 -20.13 -33.62 16.59
N LYS A 104 -18.92 -34.00 17.00
CA LYS A 104 -18.43 -35.40 16.94
C LYS A 104 -19.28 -36.37 17.78
N ASP A 105 -19.99 -35.85 18.77
CA ASP A 105 -20.93 -36.57 19.64
C ASP A 105 -22.35 -36.71 19.03
N GLY A 106 -22.56 -36.21 17.80
CA GLY A 106 -23.85 -36.18 17.13
C GLY A 106 -24.83 -35.13 17.69
N GLN A 107 -24.41 -34.35 18.68
CA GLN A 107 -25.22 -33.29 19.27
C GLN A 107 -25.02 -31.96 18.51
N PRO A 108 -25.96 -31.01 18.64
CA PRO A 108 -25.74 -29.65 18.16
C PRO A 108 -24.49 -29.01 18.74
N LYS A 109 -23.74 -28.28 17.91
CA LYS A 109 -22.55 -27.53 18.37
C LYS A 109 -22.94 -26.48 19.43
N PRO A 110 -22.07 -26.20 20.42
CA PRO A 110 -22.34 -25.26 21.51
C PRO A 110 -22.16 -23.77 21.12
N TYR A 111 -21.99 -23.50 19.83
CA TYR A 111 -21.83 -22.17 19.24
C TYR A 111 -22.56 -22.11 17.89
N LEU A 112 -22.90 -20.91 17.46
CA LEU A 112 -23.51 -20.61 16.17
C LEU A 112 -22.62 -19.64 15.39
N SER A 113 -22.52 -19.84 14.09
CA SER A 113 -21.80 -18.95 13.18
C SER A 113 -22.74 -18.43 12.10
N PHE A 114 -22.58 -17.17 11.73
CA PHE A 114 -23.32 -16.50 10.66
C PHE A 114 -22.34 -15.73 9.78
N LYS A 115 -22.28 -16.04 8.49
CA LYS A 115 -21.60 -15.19 7.49
C LYS A 115 -22.63 -14.22 6.93
N PHE A 116 -22.38 -12.92 7.03
CA PHE A 116 -23.23 -11.86 6.52
C PHE A 116 -22.67 -11.24 5.25
N ASP A 117 -23.58 -10.73 4.43
CA ASP A 117 -23.36 -9.67 3.45
C ASP A 117 -23.65 -8.31 4.13
N PRO A 118 -22.63 -7.56 4.59
CA PRO A 118 -22.84 -6.32 5.33
C PRO A 118 -23.52 -5.23 4.49
N SER A 119 -23.47 -5.30 3.15
CA SER A 119 -24.11 -4.32 2.27
C SER A 119 -25.64 -4.35 2.35
N LYS A 120 -26.20 -5.52 2.69
CA LYS A 120 -27.64 -5.77 2.84
C LYS A 120 -28.19 -5.43 4.23
N ILE A 121 -27.33 -5.10 5.20
CA ILE A 121 -27.77 -4.76 6.56
C ILE A 121 -28.07 -3.24 6.62
N PRO A 122 -29.32 -2.84 6.88
CA PRO A 122 -29.69 -1.42 6.98
C PRO A 122 -28.94 -0.73 8.12
N ASN A 123 -28.54 0.52 7.88
CA ASN A 123 -27.89 1.40 8.87
C ASN A 123 -26.60 0.86 9.51
N LEU A 124 -25.96 -0.15 8.91
CA LEU A 124 -24.68 -0.64 9.39
C LEU A 124 -23.60 0.45 9.25
N PRO A 125 -22.79 0.71 10.30
CA PRO A 125 -21.72 1.71 10.26
C PRO A 125 -20.73 1.47 9.12
N GLN A 126 -20.26 2.55 8.51
CA GLN A 126 -19.23 2.53 7.47
C GLN A 126 -17.82 2.46 8.09
N PRO A 127 -16.82 1.90 7.39
CA PRO A 127 -16.93 1.20 6.10
C PRO A 127 -17.62 -0.17 6.24
N ARG A 128 -18.26 -0.66 5.18
CA ARG A 128 -18.88 -2.00 5.15
C ARG A 128 -17.91 -3.00 4.53
N PRO A 129 -17.42 -4.00 5.28
CA PRO A 129 -16.61 -5.09 4.72
C PRO A 129 -17.39 -5.90 3.67
N MET A 130 -16.68 -6.65 2.81
CA MET A 130 -17.31 -7.58 1.85
C MET A 130 -18.07 -8.69 2.60
N PHE A 131 -17.44 -9.25 3.64
CA PHE A 131 -18.04 -10.28 4.48
C PHE A 131 -17.78 -10.00 5.96
N GLU A 132 -18.75 -10.38 6.78
CA GLU A 132 -18.62 -10.41 8.24
C GLU A 132 -19.05 -11.78 8.76
N ILE A 133 -18.18 -12.47 9.48
CA ILE A 133 -18.52 -13.71 10.18
C ILE A 133 -18.70 -13.39 11.65
N PHE A 134 -19.89 -13.66 12.19
CA PHE A 134 -20.18 -13.54 13.61
C PHE A 134 -20.30 -14.93 14.24
N VAL A 135 -19.53 -15.17 15.30
CA VAL A 135 -19.57 -16.41 16.08
C VAL A 135 -20.13 -16.10 17.46
N TYR A 136 -21.18 -16.81 17.84
CA TYR A 136 -21.90 -16.61 19.09
C TYR A 136 -21.96 -17.89 19.93
N SER A 137 -21.62 -17.77 21.20
CA SER A 137 -21.77 -18.79 22.23
C SER A 137 -22.08 -18.13 23.59
N PRO A 138 -22.62 -18.87 24.57
CA PRO A 138 -22.63 -18.40 25.95
C PRO A 138 -21.23 -18.08 26.51
N ARG A 139 -20.15 -18.65 25.96
CA ARG A 139 -18.76 -18.44 26.40
C ARG A 139 -18.00 -17.36 25.62
N VAL A 140 -18.27 -17.24 24.33
CA VAL A 140 -17.52 -16.36 23.41
C VAL A 140 -18.46 -15.62 22.46
N GLU A 141 -18.13 -14.37 22.16
CA GLU A 141 -18.66 -13.61 21.03
C GLU A 141 -17.48 -13.14 20.19
N GLY A 142 -17.54 -13.27 18.86
CA GLY A 142 -16.46 -12.87 17.99
C GLY A 142 -16.92 -12.46 16.60
N VAL A 143 -16.19 -11.53 15.98
CA VAL A 143 -16.41 -11.06 14.61
C VAL A 143 -15.14 -11.24 13.78
N HIS A 144 -15.30 -11.63 12.52
CA HIS A 144 -14.24 -11.57 11.50
C HIS A 144 -14.72 -10.77 10.30
N LEU A 145 -14.11 -9.62 10.06
CA LEU A 145 -14.46 -8.65 9.03
C LEU A 145 -13.45 -8.75 7.88
N ARG A 146 -13.91 -8.96 6.64
CA ARG A 146 -13.05 -9.15 5.45
C ARG A 146 -13.35 -8.12 4.38
N GLY A 147 -12.31 -7.46 3.87
CA GLY A 147 -12.40 -6.55 2.72
C GLY A 147 -12.54 -7.25 1.36
N GLY A 148 -12.26 -8.56 1.28
CA GLY A 148 -12.28 -9.33 0.04
C GLY A 148 -12.17 -10.85 0.27
N LYS A 149 -12.15 -11.62 -0.82
CA LYS A 149 -12.00 -13.09 -0.78
C LYS A 149 -10.62 -13.52 -0.32
N VAL A 150 -9.57 -12.99 -0.91
CA VAL A 150 -8.20 -13.23 -0.43
C VAL A 150 -7.88 -12.12 0.54
N ALA A 151 -8.11 -12.35 1.84
CA ALA A 151 -7.98 -11.34 2.87
C ALA A 151 -7.29 -11.88 4.13
N ARG A 152 -6.57 -11.00 4.82
CA ARG A 152 -5.74 -11.36 5.97
C ARG A 152 -5.70 -10.26 7.03
N GLY A 153 -5.67 -10.70 8.29
CA GLY A 153 -5.32 -9.85 9.41
C GLY A 153 -5.44 -10.52 10.76
N GLY A 154 -5.01 -9.77 11.78
CA GLY A 154 -4.90 -10.25 13.14
C GLY A 154 -6.24 -10.52 13.84
N LEU A 155 -6.24 -11.49 14.76
CA LEU A 155 -7.37 -11.79 15.66
C LEU A 155 -7.08 -11.24 17.05
N ARG A 156 -7.84 -10.24 17.50
CA ARG A 156 -7.65 -9.60 18.82
C ARG A 156 -8.49 -10.27 19.90
N TRP A 157 -7.88 -10.54 21.05
CA TRP A 157 -8.65 -10.79 22.28
C TRP A 157 -8.96 -9.43 22.91
N SER A 158 -10.22 -9.00 22.79
CA SER A 158 -10.68 -7.70 23.27
C SER A 158 -11.23 -7.81 24.70
N ASP A 159 -11.02 -6.74 25.48
CA ASP A 159 -11.64 -6.49 26.77
C ASP A 159 -12.92 -5.64 26.66
N ARG A 160 -13.27 -5.17 25.45
CA ARG A 160 -14.42 -4.30 25.17
C ARG A 160 -15.71 -5.09 24.92
N MET A 161 -16.28 -5.68 25.95
CA MET A 161 -17.47 -6.54 25.81
C MET A 161 -18.68 -5.85 25.14
N GLU A 162 -18.85 -4.55 25.34
CA GLU A 162 -20.02 -3.80 24.84
C GLU A 162 -19.91 -3.35 23.38
N ASP A 163 -18.69 -3.18 22.86
CA ASP A 163 -18.47 -2.58 21.53
C ASP A 163 -17.19 -3.05 20.80
N PHE A 164 -16.72 -4.28 21.07
CA PHE A 164 -15.53 -4.84 20.42
C PHE A 164 -15.63 -4.82 18.89
N ARG A 165 -16.83 -4.97 18.29
CA ARG A 165 -16.95 -4.86 16.82
C ARG A 165 -16.54 -3.48 16.31
N THR A 166 -16.83 -2.40 17.03
CA THR A 166 -16.41 -1.04 16.67
C THR A 166 -14.89 -0.92 16.74
N GLU A 167 -14.26 -1.50 17.76
CA GLU A 167 -12.80 -1.60 17.86
C GLU A 167 -12.22 -2.35 16.65
N ILE A 168 -12.75 -3.54 16.34
CA ILE A 168 -12.27 -4.36 15.23
C ILE A 168 -12.48 -3.66 13.88
N LEU A 169 -13.61 -2.99 13.68
CA LEU A 169 -13.89 -2.23 12.45
C LEU A 169 -12.88 -1.10 12.23
N GLY A 170 -12.51 -0.38 13.30
CA GLY A 170 -11.46 0.64 13.23
C GLY A 170 -10.10 0.07 12.80
N LEU A 171 -9.77 -1.15 13.26
CA LEU A 171 -8.54 -1.84 12.87
C LEU A 171 -8.57 -2.37 11.43
N VAL A 172 -9.72 -2.87 10.94
CA VAL A 172 -9.86 -3.30 9.54
C VAL A 172 -9.53 -2.15 8.60
N LYS A 173 -10.03 -0.95 8.90
CA LYS A 173 -9.80 0.23 8.06
C LYS A 173 -8.30 0.50 7.88
N ALA A 174 -7.54 0.54 8.98
CA ALA A 174 -6.09 0.71 8.93
C ALA A 174 -5.42 -0.46 8.18
N GLN A 175 -5.92 -1.69 8.36
CA GLN A 175 -5.39 -2.88 7.72
C GLN A 175 -5.59 -2.88 6.19
N ILE A 176 -6.69 -2.32 5.68
CA ILE A 176 -6.94 -2.24 4.23
C ILE A 176 -5.86 -1.40 3.55
N VAL A 177 -5.56 -0.22 4.08
CA VAL A 177 -4.50 0.66 3.56
C VAL A 177 -3.12 0.00 3.70
N LYS A 178 -2.85 -0.60 4.86
CA LYS A 178 -1.58 -1.28 5.15
C LYS A 178 -1.33 -2.50 4.25
N ASN A 179 -2.38 -3.23 3.89
CA ASN A 179 -2.27 -4.41 3.04
C ASN A 179 -2.15 -4.08 1.55
N ALA A 180 -2.21 -2.81 1.14
CA ALA A 180 -2.09 -2.42 -0.27
C ALA A 180 -0.75 -2.83 -0.92
N VAL A 181 0.26 -3.22 -0.12
CA VAL A 181 1.56 -3.73 -0.59
C VAL A 181 1.62 -5.26 -0.70
N ILE A 182 0.65 -6.01 -0.19
CA ILE A 182 0.68 -7.48 -0.16
C ILE A 182 -0.49 -8.11 -0.92
N VAL A 183 -0.44 -9.43 -1.11
CA VAL A 183 -1.43 -10.18 -1.88
C VAL A 183 -2.84 -10.14 -1.28
N PRO A 184 -3.05 -10.43 0.01
CA PRO A 184 -4.39 -10.40 0.60
C PRO A 184 -4.81 -8.99 1.00
N VAL A 185 -6.05 -8.61 0.67
CA VAL A 185 -6.65 -7.37 1.18
C VAL A 185 -6.85 -7.41 2.70
N GLY A 186 -7.19 -6.28 3.31
CA GLY A 186 -7.35 -6.18 4.76
C GLY A 186 -8.50 -7.04 5.31
N SER A 187 -8.22 -7.83 6.35
CA SER A 187 -9.23 -8.35 7.28
C SER A 187 -8.86 -8.06 8.72
N LYS A 188 -9.80 -8.23 9.64
CA LYS A 188 -9.52 -8.25 11.08
C LYS A 188 -10.57 -9.06 11.77
N GLY A 189 -10.17 -9.78 12.82
CA GLY A 189 -11.13 -10.36 13.73
C GLY A 189 -10.86 -9.99 15.17
N GLY A 190 -11.85 -10.27 16.00
CA GLY A 190 -11.67 -10.20 17.43
C GLY A 190 -12.77 -10.91 18.18
N PHE A 191 -12.46 -11.31 19.40
CA PHE A 191 -13.38 -12.03 20.26
C PHE A 191 -13.28 -11.55 21.70
N VAL A 192 -14.36 -11.77 22.45
CA VAL A 192 -14.46 -11.50 23.88
C VAL A 192 -14.80 -12.79 24.62
N VAL A 193 -14.23 -12.95 25.81
CA VAL A 193 -14.54 -14.04 26.73
C VAL A 193 -15.63 -13.55 27.69
N LYS A 194 -16.82 -14.15 27.64
CA LYS A 194 -18.00 -13.63 28.36
C LYS A 194 -18.02 -14.00 29.84
N ASN A 195 -17.54 -15.20 30.16
CA ASN A 195 -17.55 -15.76 31.51
C ASN A 195 -16.14 -16.25 31.88
N PRO A 196 -15.16 -15.34 32.05
CA PRO A 196 -13.84 -15.74 32.52
C PRO A 196 -13.93 -16.34 33.95
N PRO A 197 -13.05 -17.27 34.34
CA PRO A 197 -13.08 -17.88 35.67
C PRO A 197 -12.98 -16.80 36.77
N PRO A 198 -14.01 -16.62 37.63
CA PRO A 198 -14.02 -15.55 38.62
C PRO A 198 -12.95 -15.81 39.68
N GLY A 199 -12.02 -14.85 39.85
CA GLY A 199 -10.89 -14.98 40.79
C GLY A 199 -9.85 -16.04 40.40
N GLY A 200 -9.89 -16.56 39.17
CA GLY A 200 -8.88 -17.49 38.66
C GLY A 200 -7.50 -16.84 38.56
N ASP A 201 -6.45 -17.64 38.75
CA ASP A 201 -5.10 -17.19 38.45
C ASP A 201 -4.92 -16.91 36.94
N ARG A 202 -3.77 -16.31 36.59
CA ARG A 202 -3.46 -15.94 35.21
C ARG A 202 -3.50 -17.13 34.25
N GLU A 203 -3.18 -18.33 34.73
CA GLU A 203 -3.19 -19.55 33.91
C GLU A 203 -4.62 -20.00 33.59
N ALA A 204 -5.54 -19.97 34.57
CA ALA A 204 -6.93 -20.30 34.35
C ALA A 204 -7.62 -19.34 33.37
N VAL A 205 -7.33 -18.03 33.48
CA VAL A 205 -7.85 -17.03 32.54
C VAL A 205 -7.31 -17.26 31.13
N LEU A 206 -6.00 -17.54 31.00
CA LEU A 206 -5.38 -17.84 29.72
C LEU A 206 -5.95 -19.11 29.09
N ALA A 207 -6.15 -20.17 29.88
CA ALA A 207 -6.72 -21.43 29.42
C ALA A 207 -8.15 -21.24 28.88
N GLU A 208 -9.00 -20.45 29.56
CA GLU A 208 -10.33 -20.11 29.06
C GLU A 208 -10.26 -19.28 27.76
N GLY A 209 -9.33 -18.32 27.70
CA GLY A 209 -9.06 -17.54 26.49
C GLY A 209 -8.68 -18.41 25.30
N ILE A 210 -7.78 -19.38 25.50
CA ILE A 210 -7.38 -20.34 24.46
C ILE A 210 -8.57 -21.22 24.05
N ALA A 211 -9.39 -21.68 25.00
CA ALA A 211 -10.57 -22.47 24.70
C ALA A 211 -11.61 -21.69 23.87
N CYS A 212 -11.85 -20.43 24.23
CA CYS A 212 -12.73 -19.52 23.47
C CYS A 212 -12.16 -19.19 22.09
N TYR A 213 -10.85 -18.97 21.99
CA TYR A 213 -10.17 -18.74 20.71
C TYR A 213 -10.32 -19.93 19.77
N ARG A 214 -10.11 -21.16 20.26
CA ARG A 214 -10.31 -22.38 19.47
C ARG A 214 -11.76 -22.53 19.04
N MET A 215 -12.72 -22.27 19.92
CA MET A 215 -14.15 -22.29 19.58
C MET A 215 -14.49 -21.27 18.49
N TYR A 216 -13.95 -20.05 18.60
CA TYR A 216 -14.11 -19.00 17.60
C TYR A 216 -13.56 -19.43 16.23
N LEU A 217 -12.33 -19.95 16.18
CA LEU A 217 -11.73 -20.46 14.95
C LEU A 217 -12.51 -21.62 14.32
N SER A 218 -12.97 -22.59 15.13
CA SER A 218 -13.85 -23.66 14.66
C SER A 218 -15.13 -23.09 14.07
N GLY A 219 -15.72 -22.07 14.69
CA GLY A 219 -16.88 -21.37 14.17
C GLY A 219 -16.63 -20.67 12.83
N LEU A 220 -15.44 -20.14 12.58
CA LEU A 220 -15.07 -19.59 11.28
C LEU A 220 -14.97 -20.70 10.22
N LEU A 221 -14.20 -21.75 10.51
CA LEU A 221 -13.94 -22.85 9.57
C LEU A 221 -15.17 -23.70 9.25
N ASP A 222 -16.13 -23.78 10.18
CA ASP A 222 -17.40 -24.47 9.97
C ASP A 222 -18.19 -24.00 8.75
N ILE A 223 -17.97 -22.75 8.31
CA ILE A 223 -18.70 -22.14 7.20
C ILE A 223 -17.78 -21.66 6.06
N THR A 224 -16.49 -22.02 6.12
CA THR A 224 -15.49 -21.74 5.08
C THR A 224 -15.35 -22.95 4.16
N ASP A 225 -15.22 -22.74 2.85
CA ASP A 225 -14.95 -23.85 1.94
C ASP A 225 -13.52 -24.37 2.12
N ASN A 226 -13.25 -25.61 1.71
CA ASN A 226 -11.88 -26.16 1.70
C ASN A 226 -11.38 -26.34 0.26
N LEU A 227 -10.07 -26.54 0.07
CA LEU A 227 -9.47 -26.82 -1.25
C LEU A 227 -8.74 -28.17 -1.22
N VAL A 228 -9.37 -29.21 -1.75
CA VAL A 228 -8.82 -30.57 -1.75
C VAL A 228 -8.37 -30.92 -3.16
N GLN A 229 -7.06 -31.14 -3.36
CA GLN A 229 -6.47 -31.45 -4.67
C GLN A 229 -6.87 -30.44 -5.76
N GLY A 230 -6.88 -29.15 -5.42
CA GLY A 230 -7.26 -28.06 -6.32
C GLY A 230 -8.77 -27.91 -6.58
N THR A 231 -9.61 -28.74 -5.96
CA THR A 231 -11.07 -28.67 -6.07
C THR A 231 -11.68 -28.06 -4.81
N VAL A 232 -12.59 -27.10 -4.97
CA VAL A 232 -13.29 -26.49 -3.83
C VAL A 232 -14.30 -27.49 -3.26
N VAL A 233 -14.24 -27.72 -1.95
CA VAL A 233 -15.13 -28.62 -1.21
C VAL A 233 -15.94 -27.79 -0.21
N PRO A 234 -17.28 -27.71 -0.35
CA PRO A 234 -18.13 -26.99 0.61
C PRO A 234 -18.10 -27.64 2.00
N PRO A 235 -18.31 -26.85 3.09
CA PRO A 235 -18.46 -27.41 4.41
C PRO A 235 -19.74 -28.27 4.51
N PRO A 236 -19.72 -29.37 5.29
CA PRO A 236 -20.86 -30.27 5.41
C PRO A 236 -22.06 -29.56 6.05
N ASP A 237 -23.27 -29.93 5.63
CA ASP A 237 -24.54 -29.42 6.17
C ASP A 237 -24.66 -27.87 6.19
N VAL A 238 -24.09 -27.21 5.18
CA VAL A 238 -24.15 -25.75 5.01
C VAL A 238 -24.67 -25.42 3.61
N LEU A 239 -25.78 -24.69 3.54
CA LEU A 239 -26.21 -24.04 2.31
C LEU A 239 -25.44 -22.73 2.09
N ARG A 240 -25.04 -22.48 0.84
CA ARG A 240 -24.24 -21.32 0.43
C ARG A 240 -25.08 -20.42 -0.48
N TYR A 241 -25.27 -19.17 -0.06
CA TYR A 241 -25.94 -18.12 -0.85
C TYR A 241 -24.95 -17.16 -1.52
N ASP A 242 -23.67 -17.52 -1.45
CA ASP A 242 -22.53 -16.84 -2.04
C ASP A 242 -21.69 -17.82 -2.87
N GLU A 243 -20.69 -17.29 -3.55
CA GLU A 243 -19.72 -18.04 -4.34
C GLU A 243 -18.70 -18.80 -3.48
N ASP A 244 -17.84 -19.58 -4.15
CA ASP A 244 -16.75 -20.31 -3.50
C ASP A 244 -15.80 -19.37 -2.74
N ASP A 245 -15.50 -19.75 -1.51
CA ASP A 245 -14.73 -18.98 -0.54
C ASP A 245 -13.80 -19.91 0.29
N PRO A 246 -12.75 -20.48 -0.32
CA PRO A 246 -11.86 -21.42 0.34
C PRO A 246 -10.70 -20.78 1.10
N TYR A 247 -10.52 -19.45 1.00
CA TYR A 247 -9.37 -18.75 1.56
C TYR A 247 -9.71 -18.04 2.86
N LEU A 248 -9.11 -18.48 3.96
CA LEU A 248 -9.19 -17.82 5.27
C LEU A 248 -7.82 -17.90 5.95
N VAL A 249 -7.15 -16.75 6.11
CA VAL A 249 -5.87 -16.64 6.83
C VAL A 249 -6.03 -15.70 8.00
N VAL A 250 -5.48 -16.11 9.15
CA VAL A 250 -5.51 -15.35 10.40
C VAL A 250 -4.08 -14.99 10.82
N ALA A 251 -3.95 -13.98 11.67
CA ALA A 251 -2.68 -13.64 12.29
C ALA A 251 -2.87 -13.34 13.78
N ALA A 252 -1.76 -13.28 14.52
CA ALA A 252 -1.79 -12.82 15.90
C ALA A 252 -2.03 -11.30 15.99
N ASP A 253 -2.61 -10.85 17.10
CA ASP A 253 -2.78 -9.45 17.48
C ASP A 253 -2.65 -9.30 19.01
N LYS A 254 -3.05 -8.16 19.56
CA LYS A 254 -3.13 -7.92 21.00
C LYS A 254 -3.95 -9.02 21.68
N GLY A 255 -3.35 -9.63 22.71
CA GLY A 255 -3.94 -10.71 23.49
C GLY A 255 -3.82 -12.10 22.86
N THR A 256 -3.31 -12.24 21.64
CA THR A 256 -3.15 -13.52 20.91
C THR A 256 -1.75 -13.72 20.33
N ALA A 257 -0.76 -12.95 20.79
CA ALA A 257 0.62 -12.95 20.26
C ALA A 257 1.24 -14.36 20.13
N THR A 258 0.94 -15.29 21.04
CA THR A 258 1.47 -16.66 21.05
C THR A 258 0.48 -17.71 20.52
N PHE A 259 -0.62 -17.29 19.87
CA PHE A 259 -1.74 -18.18 19.55
C PHE A 259 -1.71 -18.76 18.13
N SER A 260 -0.72 -18.40 17.29
CA SER A 260 -0.63 -18.91 15.91
C SER A 260 -0.56 -20.44 15.85
N ASP A 261 0.16 -21.09 16.76
CA ASP A 261 0.24 -22.56 16.81
C ASP A 261 -1.12 -23.20 17.14
N TYR A 262 -1.93 -22.60 18.02
CA TYR A 262 -3.29 -23.07 18.29
C TYR A 262 -4.19 -22.94 17.07
N ALA A 263 -4.01 -21.87 16.28
CA ALA A 263 -4.77 -21.67 15.06
C ALA A 263 -4.43 -22.72 14.00
N ASN A 264 -3.14 -22.94 13.76
CA ASN A 264 -2.66 -23.97 12.84
C ASN A 264 -3.08 -25.38 13.29
N ALA A 265 -3.10 -25.66 14.60
CA ALA A 265 -3.62 -26.92 15.12
C ALA A 265 -5.11 -27.13 14.80
N VAL A 266 -5.94 -26.10 14.96
CA VAL A 266 -7.37 -26.16 14.59
C VAL A 266 -7.52 -26.35 13.07
N ALA A 267 -6.76 -25.64 12.24
CA ALA A 267 -6.79 -25.84 10.78
C ALA A 267 -6.44 -27.28 10.38
N ASN A 268 -5.42 -27.87 11.00
CA ASN A 268 -5.03 -29.25 10.78
C ASN A 268 -6.13 -30.25 11.22
N GLU A 269 -6.81 -30.00 12.34
CA GLU A 269 -7.96 -30.83 12.78
C GLU A 269 -9.12 -30.84 11.77
N TYR A 270 -9.27 -29.76 11.00
CA TYR A 270 -10.26 -29.66 9.92
C TYR A 270 -9.74 -30.20 8.58
N GLY A 271 -8.47 -30.60 8.48
CA GLY A 271 -7.83 -30.92 7.20
C GLY A 271 -7.87 -29.74 6.23
N PHE A 272 -7.81 -28.51 6.75
CA PHE A 272 -7.89 -27.30 5.95
C PHE A 272 -6.63 -27.14 5.10
N TRP A 273 -6.79 -26.85 3.81
CA TRP A 273 -5.74 -26.93 2.81
C TRP A 273 -4.51 -26.05 3.05
N LEU A 274 -4.67 -24.95 3.79
CA LEU A 274 -3.56 -24.08 4.15
C LEU A 274 -2.63 -24.72 5.20
N GLY A 275 -3.10 -25.68 5.99
CA GLY A 275 -2.33 -26.31 7.05
C GLY A 275 -1.69 -25.27 7.99
N ASP A 276 -0.36 -25.30 8.09
CA ASP A 276 0.42 -24.35 8.90
C ASP A 276 0.68 -22.97 8.25
N ALA A 277 0.09 -22.73 7.08
CA ALA A 277 -0.04 -21.41 6.46
C ALA A 277 -1.33 -20.68 6.89
N PHE A 278 -2.23 -21.35 7.62
CA PHE A 278 -3.47 -20.75 8.12
C PHE A 278 -3.21 -19.56 9.04
N ALA A 279 -2.17 -19.66 9.88
CA ALA A 279 -1.67 -18.58 10.73
C ALA A 279 -0.15 -18.42 10.58
N SER A 280 0.29 -17.20 10.25
CA SER A 280 1.71 -16.83 10.16
C SER A 280 2.35 -16.59 11.53
N GLY A 281 3.68 -16.71 11.63
CA GLY A 281 4.43 -16.36 12.84
C GLY A 281 4.29 -17.35 14.01
N GLY A 282 3.96 -18.61 13.71
CA GLY A 282 4.00 -19.71 14.69
C GLY A 282 5.43 -20.24 14.93
N SER A 283 5.54 -21.37 15.63
CA SER A 283 6.81 -22.05 15.95
C SER A 283 7.64 -22.45 14.72
N VAL A 284 7.02 -22.56 13.55
CA VAL A 284 7.64 -22.83 12.26
C VAL A 284 7.28 -21.68 11.31
N GLY A 285 8.18 -20.72 11.14
CA GLY A 285 7.96 -19.48 10.39
C GLY A 285 9.15 -18.52 10.50
N TYR A 286 9.01 -17.31 9.96
CA TYR A 286 10.02 -16.25 10.14
C TYR A 286 9.83 -15.57 11.49
N ASP A 287 10.87 -15.57 12.32
CA ASP A 287 10.86 -14.82 13.57
C ASP A 287 11.11 -13.34 13.28
N HIS A 288 10.03 -12.55 13.29
CA HIS A 288 10.09 -11.12 12.98
C HIS A 288 11.00 -10.34 13.94
N LYS A 289 11.09 -10.76 15.20
CA LYS A 289 11.93 -10.10 16.20
C LYS A 289 13.40 -10.38 15.95
N LYS A 290 13.74 -11.64 15.69
CA LYS A 290 15.10 -12.05 15.32
C LYS A 290 15.55 -11.42 14.01
N MET A 291 14.64 -11.33 13.04
CA MET A 291 14.89 -10.71 11.74
C MET A 291 14.93 -9.18 11.80
N GLY A 292 14.28 -8.59 12.82
CA GLY A 292 14.10 -7.16 13.01
C GLY A 292 13.34 -6.49 11.88
N ILE A 293 12.55 -7.24 11.09
CA ILE A 293 12.09 -6.80 9.77
C ILE A 293 11.16 -5.59 9.83
N THR A 294 10.31 -5.50 10.85
CA THR A 294 9.42 -4.35 11.07
C THR A 294 10.21 -3.08 11.35
N ALA A 295 11.22 -3.15 12.23
CA ALA A 295 12.07 -2.02 12.55
C ALA A 295 12.96 -1.62 11.36
N ARG A 296 13.50 -2.60 10.63
CA ARG A 296 14.28 -2.37 9.40
C ARG A 296 13.44 -1.68 8.32
N GLY A 297 12.18 -2.09 8.15
CA GLY A 297 11.23 -1.44 7.24
C GLY A 297 11.00 0.03 7.60
N ALA A 298 10.71 0.31 8.88
CA ALA A 298 10.51 1.70 9.34
C ALA A 298 11.78 2.54 9.18
N TRP A 299 12.94 1.90 9.32
CA TRP A 299 14.23 2.54 9.14
C TRP A 299 14.54 2.92 7.68
N GLU A 300 13.92 2.28 6.67
CA GLU A 300 14.03 2.73 5.29
C GLU A 300 13.42 4.13 5.11
N SER A 301 12.26 4.39 5.73
CA SER A 301 11.66 5.74 5.77
C SER A 301 12.54 6.74 6.52
N VAL A 302 13.08 6.35 7.68
CA VAL A 302 14.01 7.20 8.45
C VAL A 302 15.22 7.58 7.59
N LYS A 303 15.88 6.61 6.94
CA LYS A 303 17.01 6.88 6.05
C LYS A 303 16.63 7.83 4.92
N ARG A 304 15.46 7.64 4.28
CA ARG A 304 14.97 8.54 3.21
C ARG A 304 14.78 9.97 3.73
N HIS A 305 14.09 10.14 4.84
CA HIS A 305 13.82 11.46 5.42
C HIS A 305 15.10 12.19 5.84
N PHE A 306 16.07 11.50 6.44
CA PHE A 306 17.35 12.11 6.80
C PHE A 306 18.21 12.42 5.57
N ARG A 307 18.18 11.58 4.52
CA ARG A 307 18.88 11.87 3.27
C ARG A 307 18.34 13.13 2.59
N GLU A 308 17.03 13.37 2.62
CA GLU A 308 16.42 14.63 2.16
C GLU A 308 16.86 15.86 2.96
N LEU A 309 17.36 15.65 4.19
CA LEU A 309 17.93 16.68 5.05
C LEU A 309 19.47 16.76 4.94
N GLY A 310 20.08 15.97 4.05
CA GLY A 310 21.52 15.93 3.84
C GLY A 310 22.31 15.23 4.96
N VAL A 311 21.68 14.35 5.73
CA VAL A 311 22.32 13.64 6.86
C VAL A 311 22.35 12.14 6.62
N ASN A 312 23.54 11.54 6.67
CA ASN A 312 23.70 10.09 6.61
C ASN A 312 23.63 9.47 8.02
N THR A 313 22.46 8.96 8.41
CA THR A 313 22.23 8.33 9.73
C THR A 313 23.14 7.13 10.04
N GLN A 314 23.83 6.57 9.05
CA GLN A 314 24.75 5.44 9.25
C GLN A 314 26.18 5.89 9.59
N GLU A 315 26.54 7.14 9.27
CA GLU A 315 27.90 7.65 9.40
C GLU A 315 28.00 8.86 10.34
N GLU A 316 26.93 9.65 10.45
CA GLU A 316 26.88 10.91 11.19
C GLU A 316 26.02 10.81 12.46
N PRO A 317 26.48 11.35 13.62
CA PRO A 317 25.69 11.37 14.85
C PRO A 317 24.41 12.21 14.75
N PHE A 318 23.32 11.71 15.31
CA PHE A 318 22.02 12.41 15.37
C PHE A 318 21.27 12.07 16.67
N THR A 319 20.43 12.99 17.11
CA THR A 319 19.70 12.89 18.38
C THR A 319 18.35 12.19 18.23
N VAL A 320 18.00 11.36 19.21
CA VAL A 320 16.77 10.56 19.20
C VAL A 320 16.04 10.69 20.53
N VAL A 321 14.72 10.83 20.47
CA VAL A 321 13.82 10.53 21.58
C VAL A 321 12.90 9.37 21.21
N GLY A 322 12.60 8.52 22.18
CA GLY A 322 12.05 7.19 21.92
C GLY A 322 10.78 6.86 22.73
N ILE A 323 9.88 6.11 22.10
CA ILE A 323 8.71 5.51 22.76
C ILE A 323 8.91 3.99 22.75
N GLY A 324 9.28 3.40 23.89
CA GLY A 324 9.56 1.99 24.05
C GLY A 324 10.76 1.69 24.97
N ASP A 325 11.18 0.42 24.97
CA ASP A 325 12.37 -0.05 25.68
C ASP A 325 13.14 -1.10 24.86
N MET A 326 14.37 -1.41 25.29
CA MET A 326 15.25 -2.37 24.62
C MET A 326 14.76 -3.82 24.67
N SER A 327 13.74 -4.18 25.45
CA SER A 327 13.15 -5.53 25.42
C SER A 327 12.13 -5.68 24.27
N GLY A 328 11.57 -4.57 23.80
CA GLY A 328 10.62 -4.50 22.71
C GLY A 328 11.24 -4.88 21.36
N ASP A 329 10.46 -5.59 20.53
CA ASP A 329 10.89 -5.98 19.18
C ASP A 329 11.24 -4.75 18.34
N VAL A 330 10.27 -3.85 18.12
CA VAL A 330 10.43 -2.74 17.18
C VAL A 330 11.34 -1.65 17.72
N PHE A 331 11.21 -1.31 19.00
CA PHE A 331 12.07 -0.32 19.65
C PHE A 331 13.50 -0.80 19.77
N GLY A 332 13.70 -2.00 20.32
CA GLY A 332 15.02 -2.57 20.56
C GLY A 332 15.80 -2.77 19.26
N ASN A 333 15.19 -3.38 18.24
CA ASN A 333 15.81 -3.50 16.92
C ASN A 333 16.12 -2.11 16.32
N GLY A 334 15.16 -1.18 16.34
CA GLY A 334 15.32 0.18 15.78
C GLY A 334 16.50 0.95 16.39
N MET A 335 16.66 0.90 17.71
CA MET A 335 17.75 1.57 18.42
C MET A 335 19.13 0.93 18.23
N LEU A 336 19.21 -0.19 17.50
CA LEU A 336 20.45 -0.87 17.13
C LEU A 336 20.80 -0.73 15.64
N LEU A 337 19.90 -0.20 14.80
CA LEU A 337 20.11 -0.03 13.35
C LEU A 337 21.10 1.08 12.98
N SER A 338 21.56 1.88 13.95
CA SER A 338 22.69 2.80 13.76
C SER A 338 23.51 2.96 15.04
N LYS A 339 24.83 2.86 14.88
CA LYS A 339 25.81 3.17 15.94
C LYS A 339 25.97 4.68 16.18
N LYS A 340 25.32 5.52 15.37
CA LYS A 340 25.42 6.99 15.44
C LYS A 340 24.27 7.63 16.23
N ILE A 341 23.34 6.82 16.74
CA ILE A 341 22.23 7.27 17.59
C ILE A 341 22.76 7.85 18.90
N ARG A 342 22.35 9.08 19.19
CA ARG A 342 22.39 9.71 20.51
C ARG A 342 20.98 9.69 21.12
N LEU A 343 20.66 8.64 21.87
CA LEU A 343 19.34 8.48 22.50
C LEU A 343 19.24 9.37 23.75
N LEU A 344 18.62 10.53 23.60
CA LEU A 344 18.53 11.54 24.67
C LEU A 344 17.53 11.13 25.75
N ALA A 345 16.41 10.55 25.35
CA ALA A 345 15.39 10.09 26.27
C ALA A 345 14.52 8.98 25.65
N ALA A 346 13.99 8.11 26.50
CA ALA A 346 12.99 7.12 26.12
C ALA A 346 12.05 6.82 27.28
N PHE A 347 10.86 6.30 27.00
CA PHE A 347 9.95 5.84 28.05
C PHE A 347 9.14 4.62 27.61
N ASP A 348 8.82 3.76 28.56
CA ASP A 348 7.91 2.62 28.37
C ASP A 348 6.77 2.68 29.40
N HIS A 349 6.05 1.58 29.60
CA HIS A 349 5.00 1.50 30.62
C HIS A 349 5.52 1.53 32.07
N ARG A 350 6.84 1.35 32.29
CA ARG A 350 7.45 1.20 33.61
C ARG A 350 8.32 2.38 34.01
N HIS A 351 9.14 2.89 33.08
CA HIS A 351 10.24 3.80 33.35
C HIS A 351 10.34 4.94 32.34
N ILE A 352 11.04 5.99 32.76
CA ILE A 352 11.54 7.09 31.93
C ILE A 352 13.06 7.06 32.02
N PHE A 353 13.73 6.96 30.88
CA PHE A 353 15.19 7.00 30.70
C PHE A 353 15.58 8.35 30.11
N ILE A 354 16.61 8.99 30.66
CA ILE A 354 17.22 10.20 30.08
C ILE A 354 18.74 10.06 30.15
N ASP A 355 19.40 10.34 29.03
CA ASP A 355 20.84 10.52 28.93
C ASP A 355 21.12 11.86 28.20
N PRO A 356 21.54 12.92 28.90
CA PRO A 356 21.66 14.25 28.30
C PRO A 356 22.70 14.38 27.19
N SER A 357 23.76 13.57 27.22
CA SER A 357 24.89 13.63 26.29
C SER A 357 25.48 12.23 26.06
N PRO A 358 24.73 11.29 25.47
CA PRO A 358 25.17 9.92 25.26
C PRO A 358 26.33 9.87 24.26
N ASP A 359 27.38 9.13 24.61
CA ASP A 359 28.40 8.72 23.63
C ASP A 359 27.79 7.66 22.69
N PRO A 360 27.79 7.86 21.35
CA PRO A 360 27.12 6.95 20.43
C PRO A 360 27.61 5.51 20.52
N GLU A 361 28.93 5.29 20.65
CA GLU A 361 29.52 3.94 20.63
C GLU A 361 29.27 3.20 21.96
N THR A 362 29.61 3.85 23.08
CA THR A 362 29.43 3.29 24.43
C THR A 362 27.97 2.99 24.69
N SER A 363 27.07 3.95 24.40
CA SER A 363 25.64 3.77 24.62
C SER A 363 25.02 2.74 23.68
N TRP A 364 25.54 2.57 22.45
CA TRP A 364 25.08 1.50 21.55
C TRP A 364 25.46 0.11 22.08
N ASN A 365 26.70 -0.06 22.56
CA ASN A 365 27.14 -1.33 23.15
C ASN A 365 26.27 -1.71 24.36
N GLU A 366 25.92 -0.73 25.19
CA GLU A 366 25.04 -0.96 26.34
C GLU A 366 23.59 -1.28 25.92
N ARG A 367 23.03 -0.56 24.94
CA ARG A 367 21.72 -0.91 24.35
C ARG A 367 21.73 -2.34 23.78
N ALA A 368 22.81 -2.74 23.10
CA ALA A 368 22.95 -4.08 22.55
C ALA A 368 23.01 -5.16 23.65
N ARG A 369 23.72 -4.89 24.75
CA ARG A 369 23.72 -5.76 25.94
C ARG A 369 22.31 -5.91 26.51
N LEU A 370 21.58 -4.81 26.70
CA LEU A 370 20.21 -4.83 27.22
C LEU A 370 19.24 -5.58 26.32
N PHE A 371 19.36 -5.45 25.01
CA PHE A 371 18.54 -6.17 24.03
C PHE A 371 18.77 -7.68 24.09
N ALA A 372 20.01 -8.12 24.37
CA ALA A 372 20.38 -9.53 24.43
C ALA A 372 19.97 -10.23 25.76
N LEU A 373 19.55 -9.47 26.78
CA LEU A 373 19.10 -10.06 28.03
C LEU A 373 17.76 -10.82 27.84
N PRO A 374 17.55 -11.97 28.50
CA PRO A 374 16.29 -12.72 28.42
C PRO A 374 15.06 -11.91 28.87
N ARG A 375 15.27 -10.99 29.83
CA ARG A 375 14.32 -9.98 30.27
C ARG A 375 15.12 -8.72 30.59
N SER A 376 14.64 -7.57 30.13
CA SER A 376 15.25 -6.28 30.40
C SER A 376 14.23 -5.17 30.56
N SER A 377 14.69 -4.08 31.14
CA SER A 377 14.02 -2.81 31.33
C SER A 377 15.05 -1.70 31.32
N TRP A 378 14.61 -0.45 31.31
CA TRP A 378 15.52 0.68 31.45
C TRP A 378 16.28 0.66 32.78
N ASP A 379 15.76 0.08 33.86
CA ASP A 379 16.47 0.03 35.16
C ASP A 379 17.67 -0.93 35.15
N ASP A 380 17.73 -1.84 34.17
CA ASP A 380 18.87 -2.73 33.96
C ASP A 380 20.04 -2.04 33.24
N TYR A 381 19.85 -0.80 32.76
CA TYR A 381 20.89 0.02 32.10
C TYR A 381 22.00 0.34 33.10
N ASP A 382 23.26 0.15 32.70
CA ASP A 382 24.40 0.50 33.54
C ASP A 382 24.45 2.01 33.79
N LYS A 383 24.02 2.42 34.98
CA LYS A 383 23.92 3.83 35.39
C LYS A 383 25.27 4.55 35.39
N SER A 384 26.40 3.82 35.40
CA SER A 384 27.73 4.43 35.28
C SER A 384 28.06 4.91 33.86
N LEU A 385 27.32 4.42 32.85
CA LEU A 385 27.49 4.80 31.45
C LEU A 385 26.56 5.96 31.04
N ILE A 386 25.60 6.32 31.88
CA ILE A 386 24.69 7.45 31.65
C ILE A 386 25.46 8.76 31.92
N SER A 387 25.37 9.72 31.01
CA SER A 387 26.06 11.01 31.20
C SER A 387 25.53 11.81 32.39
N GLU A 388 26.32 12.81 32.82
CA GLU A 388 25.99 13.63 33.98
C GLU A 388 24.59 14.26 33.87
N GLY A 389 23.79 14.09 34.94
CA GLY A 389 22.42 14.59 35.00
C GLY A 389 21.38 13.70 34.33
N GLY A 390 21.77 12.56 33.76
CA GLY A 390 20.87 11.51 33.30
C GLY A 390 20.45 10.53 34.39
N GLY A 391 19.53 9.63 34.04
CA GLY A 391 19.04 8.61 34.96
C GLY A 391 17.84 7.83 34.44
N VAL A 392 17.35 6.94 35.30
CA VAL A 392 16.15 6.12 35.06
C VAL A 392 15.21 6.30 36.24
N TRP A 393 13.96 6.65 35.96
CA TRP A 393 12.94 6.89 36.97
C TRP A 393 11.70 6.04 36.72
N PRO A 394 11.04 5.53 37.78
CA PRO A 394 9.79 4.81 37.64
C PRO A 394 8.64 5.77 37.28
N ARG A 395 7.76 5.35 36.38
CA ARG A 395 6.53 6.08 36.03
C ARG A 395 5.56 6.23 37.20
N SER A 396 5.72 5.44 38.26
CA SER A 396 4.92 5.52 39.49
C SER A 396 5.38 6.61 40.46
N ALA A 397 6.49 7.31 40.17
CA ALA A 397 6.95 8.42 41.00
C ALA A 397 5.89 9.56 41.05
N LYS A 398 5.75 10.21 42.20
CA LYS A 398 4.85 11.38 42.32
C LYS A 398 5.41 12.61 41.62
N SER A 399 6.74 12.76 41.67
CA SER A 399 7.48 13.87 41.08
C SER A 399 8.92 13.41 40.86
N ILE A 400 9.56 13.90 39.81
CA ILE A 400 10.93 13.61 39.41
C ILE A 400 11.68 14.93 39.39
N LYS A 401 12.76 15.03 40.16
CA LYS A 401 13.70 16.15 40.08
C LYS A 401 14.53 16.03 38.82
N ILE A 402 14.52 17.05 37.96
CA ILE A 402 15.22 17.05 36.68
C ILE A 402 16.53 17.84 36.80
N PRO A 403 17.70 17.18 36.70
CA PRO A 403 19.00 17.84 36.77
C PRO A 403 19.21 18.88 35.65
N PRO A 404 20.11 19.86 35.82
CA PRO A 404 20.34 20.92 34.83
C PRO A 404 20.69 20.42 33.43
N GLN A 405 21.49 19.36 33.31
CA GLN A 405 21.91 18.78 32.03
C GLN A 405 20.72 18.16 31.28
N ALA A 406 19.87 17.39 31.97
CA ALA A 406 18.65 16.84 31.40
C ALA A 406 17.66 17.93 30.97
N ARG A 407 17.55 19.01 31.76
CA ARG A 407 16.73 20.18 31.40
C ARG A 407 17.23 20.85 30.12
N ALA A 408 18.54 21.01 29.96
CA ALA A 408 19.14 21.56 28.76
C ALA A 408 18.92 20.66 27.53
N ALA A 409 19.08 19.34 27.69
CA ALA A 409 18.88 18.37 26.60
C ALA A 409 17.43 18.29 26.12
N LEU A 410 16.45 18.40 27.04
CA LEU A 410 15.02 18.41 26.71
C LEU A 410 14.46 19.81 26.40
N ASP A 411 15.28 20.85 26.61
CA ASP A 411 14.92 22.26 26.52
C ASP A 411 13.67 22.62 27.36
N ILE A 412 13.80 22.45 28.68
CA ILE A 412 12.77 22.76 29.68
C ILE A 412 13.32 23.55 30.86
N GLU A 413 12.48 24.37 31.49
CA GLU A 413 12.88 25.21 32.64
C GLU A 413 12.61 24.53 34.00
N ALA A 414 11.53 23.76 34.11
CA ALA A 414 11.07 23.17 35.36
C ALA A 414 12.06 22.15 35.94
N ASP A 415 12.38 22.27 37.23
CA ASP A 415 13.31 21.38 37.95
C ASP A 415 12.62 20.20 38.65
N HIS A 416 11.29 20.18 38.69
CA HIS A 416 10.46 19.08 39.17
C HIS A 416 9.27 18.90 38.24
N LEU A 417 9.03 17.68 37.78
CA LEU A 417 7.89 17.32 36.93
C LEU A 417 7.26 16.03 37.42
N SER A 418 5.95 15.88 37.26
CA SER A 418 5.33 14.55 37.31
C SER A 418 5.79 13.70 36.12
N PRO A 419 5.71 12.36 36.21
CA PRO A 419 6.05 11.49 35.07
C PRO A 419 5.26 11.81 33.79
N ALA A 420 4.00 12.21 33.91
CA ALA A 420 3.18 12.58 32.76
C ALA A 420 3.71 13.86 32.08
N GLU A 421 4.01 14.89 32.86
CA GLU A 421 4.57 16.14 32.33
C GLU A 421 5.96 15.93 31.71
N LEU A 422 6.81 15.10 32.33
CA LEU A 422 8.13 14.77 31.79
C LEU A 422 8.02 14.02 30.46
N ILE A 423 7.06 13.12 30.31
CA ILE A 423 6.85 12.40 29.05
C ILE A 423 6.35 13.33 27.94
N ARG A 424 5.44 14.27 28.27
CA ARG A 424 5.07 15.33 27.32
C ARG A 424 6.29 16.11 26.86
N ALA A 425 7.14 16.52 27.81
CA ALA A 425 8.39 17.24 27.52
C ALA A 425 9.34 16.43 26.62
N ILE A 426 9.46 15.11 26.85
CA ILE A 426 10.27 14.22 26.01
C ILE A 426 9.72 14.14 24.58
N ILE A 427 8.41 13.97 24.41
CA ILE A 427 7.80 13.89 23.07
C ILE A 427 7.99 15.21 22.31
N THR A 428 7.94 16.35 23.01
CA THR A 428 8.15 17.69 22.43
C THR A 428 9.60 18.17 22.52
N ALA A 429 10.57 17.32 22.87
CA ALA A 429 11.97 17.74 22.99
C ALA A 429 12.55 18.11 21.61
N PRO A 430 13.53 19.03 21.54
CA PRO A 430 14.27 19.27 20.31
C PRO A 430 15.18 18.07 20.04
N ALA A 431 14.88 17.31 19.00
CA ALA A 431 15.67 16.15 18.58
C ALA A 431 15.65 16.01 17.04
N ASP A 432 16.52 15.19 16.48
CA ASP A 432 16.46 14.92 15.05
C ASP A 432 15.36 13.89 14.73
N LEU A 433 15.20 12.86 15.58
CA LEU A 433 14.23 11.78 15.41
C LEU A 433 13.36 11.55 16.65
N LEU A 434 12.04 11.48 16.45
CA LEU A 434 11.13 10.80 17.37
C LEU A 434 10.84 9.40 16.83
N TYR A 435 11.32 8.36 17.51
CA TYR A 435 11.10 6.98 17.10
C TYR A 435 10.03 6.32 17.97
N ASN A 436 8.89 5.97 17.36
CA ASN A 436 7.84 5.22 18.03
C ASN A 436 8.03 3.72 17.79
N GLY A 437 8.47 2.98 18.81
CA GLY A 437 8.47 1.51 18.83
C GLY A 437 7.44 0.91 19.78
N GLY A 438 6.55 1.73 20.33
CA GLY A 438 5.54 1.36 21.31
C GLY A 438 4.14 1.21 20.74
N ILE A 439 3.16 0.99 21.63
CA ILE A 439 1.73 0.93 21.29
C ILE A 439 1.04 2.12 21.96
N GLY A 440 0.13 2.77 21.24
CA GLY A 440 -0.66 3.90 21.73
C GLY A 440 -0.53 5.14 20.84
N THR A 441 -1.44 6.09 21.03
CA THR A 441 -1.51 7.33 20.25
C THR A 441 -1.08 8.53 21.09
N TYR A 442 0.14 9.00 20.81
CA TYR A 442 0.86 10.04 21.54
C TYR A 442 0.75 11.41 20.89
N VAL A 443 0.41 11.46 19.59
CA VAL A 443 0.30 12.70 18.82
C VAL A 443 -1.09 12.77 18.16
N LYS A 444 -1.76 13.91 18.27
CA LYS A 444 -3.01 14.24 17.54
C LYS A 444 -2.90 15.61 16.87
N ALA A 445 -3.90 16.03 16.10
CA ALA A 445 -4.00 17.43 15.69
C ALA A 445 -4.61 18.31 16.80
N ALA A 446 -4.34 19.61 16.76
CA ALA A 446 -4.99 20.59 17.65
C ALA A 446 -6.52 20.62 17.47
N SER A 447 -7.02 20.27 16.29
CA SER A 447 -8.45 20.16 15.99
C SER A 447 -9.13 18.91 16.58
N GLU A 448 -8.36 17.94 17.07
CA GLU A 448 -8.89 16.71 17.67
C GLU A 448 -8.97 16.83 19.19
N THR A 449 -10.04 16.26 19.77
CA THR A 449 -10.15 16.09 21.22
C THR A 449 -9.56 14.74 21.64
N ASP A 450 -9.05 14.63 22.85
CA ASP A 450 -8.52 13.35 23.36
C ASP A 450 -9.57 12.24 23.37
N ALA A 451 -10.82 12.58 23.71
CA ALA A 451 -11.94 11.66 23.67
C ALA A 451 -12.20 11.07 22.27
N ALA A 452 -11.96 11.84 21.20
CA ALA A 452 -12.15 11.38 19.82
C ALA A 452 -11.05 10.41 19.35
N VAL A 453 -9.87 10.43 19.96
CA VAL A 453 -8.75 9.53 19.62
C VAL A 453 -9.02 8.10 20.11
N GLY A 454 -9.70 7.95 21.26
CA GLY A 454 -10.11 6.65 21.78
C GLY A 454 -9.03 5.88 22.55
N ASP A 455 -7.90 6.51 22.88
CA ASP A 455 -6.80 5.91 23.66
C ASP A 455 -6.63 6.61 25.03
N LYS A 456 -7.53 6.30 25.96
CA LYS A 456 -7.59 6.95 27.28
C LYS A 456 -6.30 6.85 28.10
N ALA A 457 -5.51 5.80 27.89
CA ALA A 457 -4.28 5.57 28.64
C ALA A 457 -3.22 6.66 28.39
N ASN A 458 -3.29 7.30 27.22
CA ASN A 458 -2.32 8.31 26.80
C ASN A 458 -2.87 9.74 26.82
N ASP A 459 -4.13 9.98 27.21
CA ASP A 459 -4.75 11.31 27.22
C ASP A 459 -3.91 12.35 27.98
N ALA A 460 -3.40 11.98 29.16
CA ALA A 460 -2.60 12.90 29.99
C ALA A 460 -1.25 13.31 29.34
N ILE A 461 -0.72 12.47 28.44
CA ILE A 461 0.60 12.67 27.83
C ILE A 461 0.54 13.02 26.34
N ARG A 462 -0.64 12.99 25.73
CA ARG A 462 -0.81 13.27 24.30
C ARG A 462 -0.53 14.74 23.99
N VAL A 463 0.17 14.95 22.88
CA VAL A 463 0.55 16.28 22.38
C VAL A 463 -0.02 16.50 20.98
N ASN A 464 0.00 17.75 20.53
CA ASN A 464 -0.41 18.09 19.17
C ASN A 464 0.77 17.97 18.19
N GLY A 465 0.53 17.57 16.95
CA GLY A 465 1.56 17.45 15.91
C GLY A 465 2.31 18.76 15.67
N GLY A 466 1.61 19.89 15.83
CA GLY A 466 2.18 21.22 15.77
C GLY A 466 3.09 21.59 16.95
N GLU A 467 3.11 20.82 18.04
CA GLU A 467 3.98 21.04 19.21
C GLU A 467 5.29 20.27 19.10
N LEU A 468 5.40 19.34 18.15
CA LEU A 468 6.61 18.55 17.96
C LEU A 468 7.75 19.40 17.43
N ARG A 469 8.92 19.24 18.05
CA ARG A 469 10.17 19.93 17.68
C ARG A 469 11.19 19.00 17.04
N CYS A 470 10.84 17.72 16.84
CA CYS A 470 11.68 16.79 16.09
C CYS A 470 11.66 17.09 14.58
N LYS A 471 12.72 16.73 13.85
CA LYS A 471 12.74 16.87 12.38
C LYS A 471 12.03 15.72 11.67
N VAL A 472 12.21 14.51 12.17
CA VAL A 472 11.70 13.26 11.59
C VAL A 472 10.92 12.46 12.63
N ILE A 473 9.81 11.84 12.22
CA ILE A 473 9.14 10.79 12.99
C ILE A 473 9.30 9.47 12.24
N GLY A 474 9.70 8.41 12.95
CA GLY A 474 9.64 7.04 12.46
C GLY A 474 8.63 6.23 13.26
N GLU A 475 7.57 5.75 12.61
CA GLU A 475 6.51 4.96 13.24
C GLU A 475 6.69 3.46 13.02
N GLY A 476 7.60 2.87 13.80
CA GLY A 476 7.73 1.42 13.85
C GLY A 476 6.52 0.73 14.52
N GLY A 477 5.95 1.34 15.56
CA GLY A 477 4.72 0.92 16.21
C GLY A 477 3.47 1.31 15.41
N ASN A 478 2.32 0.71 15.72
CA ASN A 478 1.05 1.11 15.10
C ASN A 478 0.42 2.30 15.85
N LEU A 479 -0.17 3.24 15.09
CA LEU A 479 -0.98 4.36 15.57
C LEU A 479 -0.29 5.28 16.58
N GLY A 480 1.01 5.54 16.43
CA GLY A 480 1.76 6.50 17.25
C GLY A 480 1.20 7.92 17.18
N ALA A 481 0.74 8.30 16.00
CA ALA A 481 0.03 9.54 15.71
C ALA A 481 -1.34 9.27 15.06
N THR A 482 -2.31 10.17 15.28
CA THR A 482 -3.50 10.22 14.44
C THR A 482 -3.11 10.70 13.03
N GLN A 483 -3.95 10.41 12.03
CA GLN A 483 -3.71 10.89 10.67
C GLN A 483 -3.62 12.43 10.61
N LEU A 484 -4.53 13.14 11.28
CA LEU A 484 -4.50 14.60 11.34
C LEU A 484 -3.27 15.12 12.09
N GLY A 485 -2.81 14.44 13.15
CA GLY A 485 -1.58 14.80 13.85
C GLY A 485 -0.33 14.69 12.97
N ARG A 486 -0.25 13.65 12.13
CA ARG A 486 0.82 13.54 11.12
C ARG A 486 0.76 14.67 10.10
N ILE A 487 -0.44 15.01 9.62
CA ILE A 487 -0.65 16.10 8.66
C ILE A 487 -0.22 17.44 9.26
N GLU A 488 -0.63 17.72 10.50
CA GLU A 488 -0.25 18.95 11.21
C GLU A 488 1.27 19.08 11.39
N PHE A 489 1.95 17.99 11.77
CA PHE A 489 3.42 17.95 11.85
C PHE A 489 4.09 18.17 10.48
N ALA A 490 3.59 17.49 9.45
CA ALA A 490 4.15 17.58 8.09
C ALA A 490 3.95 18.98 7.46
N LEU A 491 2.82 19.63 7.72
CA LEU A 491 2.57 21.01 7.28
C LEU A 491 3.52 22.03 7.93
N LYS A 492 4.07 21.72 9.11
CA LYS A 492 5.14 22.52 9.75
C LYS A 492 6.54 22.21 9.25
N GLY A 493 6.69 21.35 8.25
CA GLY A 493 7.97 20.96 7.67
C GLY A 493 8.59 19.69 8.26
N GLY A 494 7.92 19.05 9.22
CA GLY A 494 8.31 17.75 9.74
C GLY A 494 8.23 16.64 8.68
N LYS A 495 9.10 15.63 8.79
CA LYS A 495 9.10 14.48 7.87
C LYS A 495 8.51 13.26 8.56
N VAL A 496 7.39 12.75 8.03
CA VAL A 496 6.69 11.59 8.58
C VAL A 496 5.94 10.87 7.46
N CYS A 497 6.03 9.54 7.47
CA CYS A 497 5.16 8.65 6.73
C CYS A 497 4.02 8.16 7.64
N THR A 498 3.01 7.50 7.09
CA THR A 498 2.07 6.75 7.95
C THR A 498 2.73 5.47 8.45
N ASP A 499 2.28 4.99 9.60
CA ASP A 499 2.68 3.67 10.13
C ASP A 499 2.47 2.54 9.11
N ALA A 500 1.41 2.63 8.28
CA ALA A 500 1.14 1.70 7.18
C ALA A 500 2.26 1.63 6.12
N ILE A 501 3.09 2.67 5.98
CA ILE A 501 4.28 2.68 5.13
C ILE A 501 5.51 2.24 5.92
N ASP A 502 5.72 2.81 7.11
CA ASP A 502 6.91 2.59 7.91
C ASP A 502 7.01 1.12 8.36
N ASN A 503 5.98 0.60 9.01
CA ASN A 503 6.03 -0.73 9.62
C ASN A 503 5.44 -1.84 8.72
N SER A 504 5.31 -1.58 7.41
CA SER A 504 4.76 -2.55 6.45
C SER A 504 5.62 -3.82 6.33
N GLY A 505 6.92 -3.74 6.63
CA GLY A 505 7.84 -4.88 6.49
C GLY A 505 7.41 -6.12 7.30
N GLY A 506 6.72 -5.92 8.42
CA GLY A 506 6.16 -7.04 9.19
C GLY A 506 5.00 -7.74 8.45
N VAL A 507 4.10 -6.99 7.81
CA VAL A 507 2.95 -7.62 7.13
C VAL A 507 3.38 -8.31 5.83
N ASP A 508 4.34 -7.69 5.14
CA ASP A 508 4.96 -8.16 3.89
C ASP A 508 5.79 -9.44 4.09
N CYS A 509 6.66 -9.48 5.11
CA CYS A 509 7.41 -10.68 5.45
C CYS A 509 6.50 -11.90 5.69
N SER A 510 5.38 -11.68 6.37
CA SER A 510 4.41 -12.75 6.58
C SER A 510 3.63 -13.13 5.31
N ASP A 511 3.43 -12.22 4.35
CA ASP A 511 2.80 -12.58 3.06
C ASP A 511 3.71 -13.51 2.25
N HIS A 512 5.01 -13.20 2.22
CA HIS A 512 6.03 -14.12 1.73
C HIS A 512 6.02 -15.46 2.47
N GLU A 513 5.95 -15.46 3.81
CA GLU A 513 5.86 -16.71 4.59
C GLU A 513 4.67 -17.57 4.17
N VAL A 514 3.47 -16.99 4.09
CA VAL A 514 2.24 -17.72 3.75
C VAL A 514 2.31 -18.29 2.33
N ASN A 515 2.71 -17.49 1.34
CA ASN A 515 2.81 -17.94 -0.04
C ASN A 515 3.91 -19.01 -0.24
N ILE A 516 5.04 -18.89 0.47
CA ILE A 516 6.08 -19.92 0.46
C ILE A 516 5.58 -21.22 1.10
N LYS A 517 4.85 -21.14 2.22
CA LYS A 517 4.27 -22.33 2.86
C LYS A 517 3.21 -22.99 1.99
N ILE A 518 2.33 -22.23 1.33
CA ILE A 518 1.35 -22.78 0.39
C ILE A 518 2.05 -23.58 -0.71
N LEU A 519 3.09 -22.99 -1.34
CA LEU A 519 3.89 -23.66 -2.35
C LEU A 519 4.51 -24.96 -1.81
N LEU A 520 5.23 -24.86 -0.69
CA LEU A 520 5.98 -25.99 -0.15
C LEU A 520 5.09 -27.10 0.43
N ASN A 521 3.90 -26.77 0.94
CA ASN A 521 2.92 -27.76 1.38
C ASN A 521 2.44 -28.61 0.20
N GLY A 522 2.29 -28.02 -0.99
CA GLY A 522 2.04 -28.76 -2.23
C GLY A 522 3.18 -29.74 -2.56
N VAL A 523 4.44 -29.27 -2.50
CA VAL A 523 5.64 -30.10 -2.74
C VAL A 523 5.76 -31.26 -1.75
N VAL A 524 5.41 -31.03 -0.48
CA VAL A 524 5.38 -32.08 0.54
C VAL A 524 4.27 -33.08 0.27
N ALA A 525 3.08 -32.62 -0.13
CA ALA A 525 1.96 -33.50 -0.49
C ALA A 525 2.26 -34.37 -1.72
N GLU A 526 3.07 -33.88 -2.66
CA GLU A 526 3.58 -34.64 -3.82
C GLU A 526 4.68 -35.65 -3.44
N GLY A 527 5.21 -35.60 -2.22
CA GLY A 527 6.25 -36.49 -1.71
C GLY A 527 7.68 -36.11 -2.10
N GLU A 528 7.89 -34.94 -2.74
CA GLU A 528 9.22 -34.46 -3.15
C GLU A 528 10.05 -33.91 -1.97
N LEU A 529 9.39 -33.44 -0.91
CA LEU A 529 10.03 -33.00 0.33
C LEU A 529 9.39 -33.63 1.56
N THR A 530 10.22 -33.90 2.57
CA THR A 530 9.73 -34.14 3.94
C THR A 530 9.49 -32.82 4.65
N GLU A 531 8.61 -32.80 5.67
CA GLU A 531 8.37 -31.61 6.51
C GLU A 531 9.66 -31.05 7.11
N LYS A 532 10.61 -31.91 7.50
CA LYS A 532 11.90 -31.50 8.06
C LYS A 532 12.75 -30.75 7.02
N GLN A 533 12.79 -31.24 5.78
CA GLN A 533 13.50 -30.56 4.69
C GLN A 533 12.82 -29.24 4.32
N ARG A 534 11.48 -29.22 4.31
CA ARG A 534 10.67 -28.01 4.08
C ARG A 534 10.99 -26.91 5.10
N ASN A 535 10.98 -27.25 6.39
CA ASN A 535 11.26 -26.28 7.46
C ASN A 535 12.70 -25.76 7.40
N LYS A 536 13.66 -26.62 7.06
CA LYS A 536 15.05 -26.20 6.85
C LYS A 536 15.16 -25.21 5.69
N LEU A 537 14.53 -25.51 4.55
CA LEU A 537 14.55 -24.64 3.38
C LEU A 537 13.93 -23.27 3.68
N LEU A 538 12.80 -23.22 4.40
CA LEU A 538 12.16 -21.98 4.83
C LEU A 538 13.14 -21.10 5.63
N ALA A 539 13.83 -21.70 6.61
CA ALA A 539 14.82 -21.00 7.44
C ALA A 539 16.03 -20.50 6.63
N ASP A 540 16.54 -21.31 5.69
CA ASP A 540 17.69 -20.98 4.85
C ASP A 540 17.40 -19.76 3.93
N MET A 541 16.12 -19.40 3.68
CA MET A 541 15.72 -18.25 2.84
C MET A 541 15.48 -16.93 3.60
N THR A 542 15.68 -16.89 4.92
CA THR A 542 15.30 -15.74 5.78
C THR A 542 15.86 -14.40 5.29
N ASP A 543 17.16 -14.35 4.96
CA ASP A 543 17.82 -13.09 4.58
C ASP A 543 17.36 -12.58 3.20
N GLU A 544 17.10 -13.49 2.26
CA GLU A 544 16.60 -13.13 0.94
C GLU A 544 15.17 -12.59 1.01
N VAL A 545 14.29 -13.23 1.80
CA VAL A 545 12.95 -12.69 2.07
C VAL A 545 13.03 -11.29 2.68
N GLY A 546 13.96 -11.06 3.61
CA GLY A 546 14.19 -9.73 4.15
C GLY A 546 14.60 -8.70 3.11
N THR A 547 15.36 -9.10 2.11
CA THR A 547 15.77 -8.21 1.01
C THR A 547 14.59 -7.88 0.09
N LEU A 548 13.73 -8.86 -0.21
CA LEU A 548 12.51 -8.67 -1.00
C LEU A 548 11.56 -7.68 -0.31
N VAL A 549 11.32 -7.87 0.98
CA VAL A 549 10.46 -7.00 1.80
C VAL A 549 10.99 -5.56 1.87
N LEU A 550 12.28 -5.39 2.21
CA LEU A 550 12.86 -4.04 2.35
C LEU A 550 12.91 -3.27 1.03
N ARG A 551 12.96 -3.97 -0.10
CA ARG A 551 12.87 -3.36 -1.42
C ARG A 551 11.53 -2.64 -1.61
N ASP A 552 10.43 -3.21 -1.12
CA ASP A 552 9.12 -2.56 -1.18
C ASP A 552 9.01 -1.38 -0.21
N ASN A 553 9.56 -1.48 1.01
CA ASN A 553 9.68 -0.32 1.90
C ASN A 553 10.49 0.82 1.26
N TYR A 554 11.61 0.49 0.62
CA TYR A 554 12.46 1.46 -0.06
C TYR A 554 11.73 2.16 -1.21
N PHE A 555 11.03 1.43 -2.08
CA PHE A 555 10.35 2.04 -3.23
C PHE A 555 9.11 2.85 -2.83
N GLN A 556 8.35 2.41 -1.82
CA GLN A 556 7.21 3.19 -1.33
C GLN A 556 7.63 4.55 -0.79
N THR A 557 8.74 4.61 -0.05
CA THR A 557 9.25 5.88 0.47
C THR A 557 9.84 6.76 -0.63
N GLN A 558 10.48 6.17 -1.65
CA GLN A 558 11.00 6.89 -2.81
C GLN A 558 9.88 7.57 -3.61
N VAL A 559 8.81 6.83 -3.97
CA VAL A 559 7.71 7.42 -4.75
C VAL A 559 7.00 8.54 -3.98
N LEU A 560 6.85 8.41 -2.66
CA LEU A 560 6.26 9.47 -1.84
C LEU A 560 7.14 10.72 -1.79
N SER A 561 8.48 10.56 -1.68
CA SER A 561 9.40 11.70 -1.74
C SER A 561 9.37 12.41 -3.09
N VAL A 562 9.47 11.65 -4.19
CA VAL A 562 9.43 12.18 -5.56
C VAL A 562 8.10 12.86 -5.85
N THR A 563 6.98 12.29 -5.41
CA THR A 563 5.64 12.88 -5.56
C THR A 563 5.53 14.21 -4.80
N ARG A 564 6.03 14.26 -3.57
CA ARG A 564 6.06 15.49 -2.77
C ARG A 564 6.93 16.57 -3.41
N ALA A 565 8.05 16.21 -4.04
CA ALA A 565 8.91 17.16 -4.74
C ALA A 565 8.22 17.85 -5.94
N ARG A 566 7.26 17.20 -6.59
CA ARG A 566 6.40 17.84 -7.62
C ARG A 566 5.39 18.82 -7.03
N GLY A 567 4.98 18.61 -5.77
CA GLY A 567 4.16 19.53 -4.99
C GLY A 567 2.85 19.92 -5.69
N VAL A 568 2.60 21.23 -5.76
CA VAL A 568 1.35 21.83 -6.28
C VAL A 568 1.06 21.44 -7.74
N ALA A 569 2.08 21.12 -8.53
CA ALA A 569 1.90 20.74 -9.93
C ALA A 569 1.04 19.47 -10.10
N LEU A 570 0.90 18.64 -9.05
CA LEU A 570 0.08 17.43 -9.05
C LEU A 570 -1.32 17.62 -8.46
N LEU A 571 -1.61 18.77 -7.83
CA LEU A 571 -2.78 18.90 -6.98
C LEU A 571 -4.10 18.77 -7.74
N ASP A 572 -4.15 19.27 -8.99
CA ASP A 572 -5.33 19.15 -9.85
C ASP A 572 -5.60 17.68 -10.25
N GLU A 573 -4.55 16.93 -10.58
CA GLU A 573 -4.63 15.50 -10.89
C GLU A 573 -5.07 14.70 -9.67
N GLN A 574 -4.49 14.99 -8.49
CA GLN A 574 -4.86 14.36 -7.22
C GLN A 574 -6.31 14.67 -6.84
N SER A 575 -6.77 15.91 -7.06
CA SER A 575 -8.15 16.34 -6.82
C SER A 575 -9.14 15.56 -7.70
N ARG A 576 -8.85 15.43 -9.01
CA ARG A 576 -9.68 14.61 -9.92
C ARG A 576 -9.69 13.14 -9.50
N PHE A 577 -8.54 12.59 -9.16
CA PHE A 577 -8.44 11.20 -8.71
C PHE A 577 -9.25 10.94 -7.44
N MET A 578 -9.18 11.82 -6.44
CA MET A 578 -10.01 11.74 -5.24
C MET A 578 -11.51 11.81 -5.55
N ARG A 579 -11.94 12.66 -6.49
CA ARG A 579 -13.34 12.72 -6.93
C ARG A 579 -13.76 11.43 -7.64
N LYS A 580 -12.92 10.87 -8.52
CA LYS A 580 -13.19 9.60 -9.20
C LYS A 580 -13.39 8.46 -8.20
N LEU A 581 -12.49 8.32 -7.23
CA LEU A 581 -12.60 7.31 -6.18
C LEU A 581 -13.82 7.53 -5.27
N GLY A 582 -14.15 8.80 -4.98
CA GLY A 582 -15.36 9.15 -4.23
C GLY A 582 -16.64 8.76 -4.96
N ASN A 583 -16.74 9.10 -6.25
CA ASN A 583 -17.91 8.81 -7.09
C ASN A 583 -18.11 7.31 -7.33
N SER A 584 -17.04 6.51 -7.34
CA SER A 584 -17.13 5.05 -7.43
C SER A 584 -17.40 4.35 -6.08
N GLY A 585 -17.53 5.12 -4.99
CA GLY A 585 -17.76 4.57 -3.65
C GLY A 585 -16.51 3.92 -3.02
N ARG A 586 -15.35 4.01 -3.67
CA ARG A 586 -14.08 3.43 -3.19
C ARG A 586 -13.45 4.25 -2.07
N LEU A 587 -13.57 5.58 -2.13
CA LEU A 587 -12.93 6.49 -1.17
C LEU A 587 -13.98 7.35 -0.44
N ASN A 588 -13.88 7.39 0.87
CA ASN A 588 -14.56 8.40 1.68
C ASN A 588 -13.52 9.37 2.26
N ARG A 589 -13.39 10.56 1.64
CA ARG A 589 -12.40 11.59 2.02
C ARG A 589 -12.50 12.00 3.48
N LYS A 590 -13.72 12.07 4.05
CA LYS A 590 -13.93 12.41 5.46
C LYS A 590 -13.38 11.32 6.39
N ILE A 591 -13.58 10.06 6.04
CA ILE A 591 -13.07 8.93 6.82
C ILE A 591 -11.54 8.89 6.72
N GLU A 592 -10.96 9.12 5.55
CA GLU A 592 -9.50 9.06 5.33
C GLU A 592 -8.76 10.36 5.64
N PHE A 593 -9.46 11.39 6.14
CA PHE A 593 -8.89 12.69 6.48
C PHE A 593 -8.17 13.36 5.30
N LEU A 594 -8.72 13.20 4.10
CA LEU A 594 -8.23 13.88 2.90
C LEU A 594 -8.97 15.21 2.70
N PRO A 595 -8.27 16.27 2.25
CA PRO A 595 -8.85 17.60 2.10
C PRO A 595 -9.99 17.60 1.08
N PHE A 596 -10.99 18.47 1.26
CA PHE A 596 -12.09 18.70 0.30
C PHE A 596 -11.72 19.76 -0.74
N ASP A 597 -12.58 19.99 -1.74
CA ASP A 597 -12.26 20.84 -2.90
C ASP A 597 -12.01 22.32 -2.53
N GLU A 598 -12.69 22.83 -1.50
CA GLU A 598 -12.47 24.16 -0.95
C GLU A 598 -11.06 24.29 -0.34
N GLU A 599 -10.70 23.39 0.57
CA GLU A 599 -9.36 23.34 1.18
C GLU A 599 -8.24 23.14 0.14
N LEU A 600 -8.46 22.30 -0.87
CA LEU A 600 -7.52 22.14 -1.98
C LEU A 600 -7.32 23.44 -2.76
N GLY A 601 -8.38 24.23 -2.96
CA GLY A 601 -8.31 25.54 -3.60
C GLY A 601 -7.46 26.53 -2.79
N GLU A 602 -7.68 26.60 -1.47
CA GLU A 602 -6.90 27.44 -0.55
C GLU A 602 -5.42 27.04 -0.51
N ARG A 603 -5.14 25.73 -0.44
CA ARG A 603 -3.78 25.19 -0.50
C ARG A 603 -3.10 25.52 -1.83
N LYS A 604 -3.81 25.37 -2.96
CA LYS A 604 -3.29 25.75 -4.29
C LYS A 604 -2.89 27.22 -4.35
N ALA A 605 -3.76 28.11 -3.87
CA ALA A 605 -3.49 29.56 -3.81
C ALA A 605 -2.27 29.88 -2.93
N SER A 606 -2.09 29.12 -1.85
CA SER A 606 -0.96 29.23 -0.92
C SER A 606 0.31 28.48 -1.38
N ARG A 607 0.28 27.86 -2.56
CA ARG A 607 1.33 26.98 -3.10
C ARG A 607 1.72 25.81 -2.18
N ILE A 608 0.74 25.23 -1.50
CA ILE A 608 0.89 24.05 -0.64
C ILE A 608 0.31 22.84 -1.39
N GLY A 609 1.11 21.78 -1.56
CA GLY A 609 0.65 20.50 -2.08
C GLY A 609 0.09 19.58 -0.99
N LEU A 610 -0.25 18.34 -1.35
CA LEU A 610 -0.50 17.31 -0.34
C LEU A 610 0.80 16.92 0.38
N VAL A 611 0.69 16.64 1.68
CA VAL A 611 1.81 16.18 2.51
C VAL A 611 1.94 14.66 2.50
N THR A 612 3.10 14.13 2.88
CA THR A 612 3.41 12.68 2.81
C THR A 612 2.33 11.77 3.42
N PRO A 613 1.72 12.07 4.58
CA PRO A 613 0.62 11.25 5.11
C PRO A 613 -0.61 11.18 4.22
N GLU A 614 -0.96 12.27 3.51
CA GLU A 614 -2.08 12.31 2.56
C GLU A 614 -1.72 11.55 1.27
N LEU A 615 -0.48 11.72 0.80
CA LEU A 615 0.06 11.02 -0.36
C LEU A 615 0.10 9.50 -0.13
N ALA A 616 0.44 9.04 1.08
CA ALA A 616 0.46 7.62 1.43
C ALA A 616 -0.94 6.98 1.32
N VAL A 617 -1.99 7.69 1.74
CA VAL A 617 -3.37 7.24 1.57
C VAL A 617 -3.71 7.12 0.08
N LEU A 618 -3.43 8.16 -0.73
CA LEU A 618 -3.71 8.11 -2.17
C LEU A 618 -2.92 7.02 -2.89
N LEU A 619 -1.68 6.77 -2.48
CA LEU A 619 -0.85 5.68 -3.01
C LEU A 619 -1.52 4.32 -2.76
N ALA A 620 -2.00 4.06 -1.55
CA ALA A 620 -2.68 2.81 -1.20
C ALA A 620 -3.98 2.63 -2.00
N TYR A 621 -4.82 3.66 -2.09
CA TYR A 621 -6.07 3.57 -2.86
C TYR A 621 -5.83 3.36 -4.37
N SER A 622 -4.76 3.94 -4.92
CA SER A 622 -4.35 3.70 -6.31
C SER A 622 -3.95 2.24 -6.54
N LYS A 623 -3.17 1.65 -5.62
CA LYS A 623 -2.82 0.23 -5.68
C LYS A 623 -4.05 -0.66 -5.55
N ILE A 624 -4.97 -0.37 -4.63
CA ILE A 624 -6.20 -1.15 -4.41
C ILE A 624 -7.09 -1.11 -5.67
N GLU A 625 -7.33 0.06 -6.26
CA GLU A 625 -8.11 0.17 -7.50
C GLU A 625 -7.44 -0.58 -8.65
N LEU A 626 -6.13 -0.37 -8.85
CA LEU A 626 -5.42 -1.02 -9.95
C LEU A 626 -5.34 -2.54 -9.79
N TYR A 627 -5.15 -3.03 -8.56
CA TYR A 627 -5.15 -4.45 -8.25
C TYR A 627 -6.46 -5.12 -8.69
N ASP A 628 -7.61 -4.55 -8.31
CA ASP A 628 -8.91 -5.11 -8.69
C ASP A 628 -9.09 -5.15 -10.20
N LEU A 629 -8.68 -4.07 -10.90
CA LEU A 629 -8.79 -3.98 -12.35
C LEU A 629 -7.85 -4.94 -13.09
N VAL A 630 -6.62 -5.12 -12.59
CA VAL A 630 -5.65 -6.07 -13.14
C VAL A 630 -6.10 -7.51 -12.88
N LEU A 631 -6.56 -7.81 -11.66
CA LEU A 631 -7.04 -9.14 -11.29
C LEU A 631 -8.30 -9.53 -12.06
N ALA A 632 -9.15 -8.58 -12.45
CA ALA A 632 -10.32 -8.82 -13.29
C ALA A 632 -10.02 -8.94 -14.80
N SER A 633 -8.76 -8.74 -15.21
CA SER A 633 -8.33 -8.76 -16.62
C SER A 633 -7.54 -10.03 -16.98
N ASP A 634 -7.02 -10.08 -18.20
CA ASP A 634 -6.12 -11.11 -18.73
C ASP A 634 -4.62 -10.77 -18.55
N VAL A 635 -4.31 -9.66 -17.86
CA VAL A 635 -2.92 -9.25 -17.58
C VAL A 635 -2.12 -10.35 -16.85
N PRO A 636 -2.67 -11.08 -15.86
CA PRO A 636 -1.94 -12.17 -15.21
C PRO A 636 -1.60 -13.35 -16.12
N GLU A 637 -2.33 -13.53 -17.24
CA GLU A 637 -2.14 -14.60 -18.22
C GLU A 637 -1.15 -14.23 -19.33
N ASP A 638 -0.78 -12.96 -19.46
CA ASP A 638 0.19 -12.51 -20.45
C ASP A 638 1.53 -13.28 -20.26
N PRO A 639 2.08 -13.94 -21.30
CA PRO A 639 3.28 -14.77 -21.16
C PRO A 639 4.50 -14.01 -20.62
N TYR A 640 4.63 -12.73 -20.95
CA TYR A 640 5.73 -11.91 -20.45
C TYR A 640 5.49 -11.48 -19.01
N ILE A 641 4.28 -11.00 -18.69
CA ILE A 641 3.94 -10.50 -17.34
C ILE A 641 3.90 -11.62 -16.32
N SER A 642 3.39 -12.81 -16.69
CA SER A 642 3.29 -13.97 -15.80
C SER A 642 4.63 -14.41 -15.20
N THR A 643 5.77 -14.08 -15.83
CA THR A 643 7.12 -14.26 -15.26
C THR A 643 7.36 -13.46 -13.96
N ALA A 644 6.50 -12.47 -13.66
CA ALA A 644 6.48 -11.78 -12.37
C ALA A 644 6.25 -12.75 -11.20
N LEU A 645 5.51 -13.83 -11.42
CA LEU A 645 5.24 -14.86 -10.41
C LEU A 645 6.54 -15.48 -9.88
N GLU A 646 7.46 -15.85 -10.78
CA GLU A 646 8.75 -16.42 -10.39
C GLU A 646 9.58 -15.39 -9.62
N ARG A 647 9.58 -14.12 -10.06
CA ARG A 647 10.30 -12.99 -9.42
C ARG A 647 9.80 -12.62 -8.02
N TYR A 648 8.60 -13.06 -7.63
CA TYR A 648 8.07 -12.88 -6.27
C TYR A 648 8.74 -13.84 -5.26
N PHE A 649 8.98 -15.09 -5.64
CA PHE A 649 9.57 -16.08 -4.73
C PHE A 649 11.09 -15.93 -4.59
N PRO A 650 11.72 -16.34 -3.48
CA PRO A 650 13.18 -16.43 -3.36
C PRO A 650 13.85 -17.33 -4.41
N VAL A 651 15.10 -17.02 -4.79
CA VAL A 651 15.90 -17.74 -5.80
C VAL A 651 15.94 -19.25 -5.56
N PRO A 652 16.15 -19.78 -4.34
CA PRO A 652 16.15 -21.22 -4.10
C PRO A 652 14.85 -21.93 -4.52
N LEU A 653 13.70 -21.24 -4.47
CA LEU A 653 12.44 -21.79 -4.94
C LEU A 653 12.28 -21.66 -6.45
N ARG A 654 12.74 -20.56 -7.04
CA ARG A 654 12.73 -20.35 -8.50
C ARG A 654 13.50 -21.44 -9.22
N GLU A 655 14.69 -21.79 -8.72
CA GLU A 655 15.57 -22.76 -9.37
C GLU A 655 15.08 -24.21 -9.21
N ARG A 656 14.47 -24.54 -8.06
CA ARG A 656 14.12 -25.92 -7.70
C ARG A 656 12.67 -26.29 -7.95
N PHE A 657 11.76 -25.33 -7.90
CA PHE A 657 10.30 -25.56 -7.87
C PHE A 657 9.54 -24.64 -8.84
N ALA A 658 10.15 -24.28 -9.98
CA ALA A 658 9.53 -23.42 -10.99
C ALA A 658 8.17 -23.94 -11.48
N GLU A 659 8.03 -25.25 -11.69
CA GLU A 659 6.78 -25.88 -12.11
C GLU A 659 5.68 -25.73 -11.06
N GLN A 660 5.99 -25.98 -9.78
CA GLN A 660 5.04 -25.81 -8.69
C GLN A 660 4.68 -24.34 -8.48
N ILE A 661 5.62 -23.41 -8.68
CA ILE A 661 5.34 -21.96 -8.67
C ILE A 661 4.27 -21.62 -9.71
N ARG A 662 4.37 -22.12 -10.95
CA ARG A 662 3.37 -21.88 -12.01
C ARG A 662 1.98 -22.43 -11.71
N ARG A 663 1.89 -23.42 -10.81
CA ARG A 663 0.64 -24.03 -10.33
C ARG A 663 0.14 -23.43 -9.01
N HIS A 664 0.80 -22.40 -8.48
CA HIS A 664 0.42 -21.80 -7.20
C HIS A 664 -1.05 -21.36 -7.21
N PRO A 665 -1.87 -21.73 -6.20
CA PRO A 665 -3.31 -21.42 -6.19
C PRO A 665 -3.63 -19.93 -6.27
N LEU A 666 -2.74 -19.07 -5.74
CA LEU A 666 -2.87 -17.61 -5.78
C LEU A 666 -2.03 -16.94 -6.86
N LYS A 667 -1.69 -17.65 -7.95
CA LYS A 667 -0.79 -17.10 -8.97
C LYS A 667 -1.27 -15.77 -9.55
N ARG A 668 -2.59 -15.62 -9.77
CA ARG A 668 -3.18 -14.39 -10.34
C ARG A 668 -3.03 -13.23 -9.38
N GLU A 669 -3.33 -13.45 -8.11
CA GLU A 669 -3.26 -12.45 -7.05
C GLU A 669 -1.81 -12.03 -6.77
N ILE A 670 -0.85 -12.97 -6.78
CA ILE A 670 0.58 -12.68 -6.65
C ILE A 670 1.06 -11.82 -7.83
N ILE A 671 0.75 -12.22 -9.06
CA ILE A 671 1.16 -11.46 -10.26
C ILE A 671 0.57 -10.05 -10.24
N ALA A 672 -0.73 -9.92 -9.96
CA ALA A 672 -1.40 -8.62 -9.89
C ALA A 672 -0.74 -7.71 -8.84
N THR A 673 -0.54 -8.20 -7.62
CA THR A 673 0.10 -7.44 -6.53
C THR A 673 1.51 -6.99 -6.90
N TYR A 674 2.34 -7.91 -7.39
CA TYR A 674 3.73 -7.63 -7.73
C TYR A 674 3.84 -6.58 -8.85
N VAL A 675 3.03 -6.72 -9.90
CA VAL A 675 3.02 -5.79 -11.04
C VAL A 675 2.52 -4.41 -10.61
N VAL A 676 1.43 -4.35 -9.83
CA VAL A 676 0.87 -3.10 -9.30
C VAL A 676 1.87 -2.37 -8.43
N ASN A 677 2.51 -3.05 -7.47
CA ASN A 677 3.54 -2.46 -6.63
C ASN A 677 4.73 -1.96 -7.46
N SER A 678 5.25 -2.80 -8.36
CA SER A 678 6.40 -2.46 -9.21
C SER A 678 6.12 -1.24 -10.10
N MET A 679 4.87 -1.07 -10.55
CA MET A 679 4.46 0.07 -11.37
C MET A 679 4.20 1.32 -10.53
N ILE A 680 3.25 1.25 -9.59
CA ILE A 680 2.78 2.41 -8.82
C ILE A 680 3.91 3.00 -7.98
N ASN A 681 4.84 2.19 -7.45
CA ASN A 681 6.03 2.69 -6.75
C ASN A 681 7.05 3.40 -7.67
N ARG A 682 6.81 3.49 -8.99
CA ARG A 682 7.64 4.25 -9.94
C ARG A 682 6.92 5.46 -10.52
N VAL A 683 5.62 5.33 -10.80
CA VAL A 683 4.86 6.35 -11.53
C VAL A 683 3.94 7.20 -10.64
N GLY A 684 3.68 6.77 -9.41
CA GLY A 684 2.83 7.48 -8.47
C GLY A 684 1.33 7.17 -8.63
N SER A 685 0.52 7.75 -7.74
CA SER A 685 -0.88 7.35 -7.55
C SER A 685 -1.84 7.76 -8.67
N THR A 686 -1.54 8.85 -9.40
CA THR A 686 -2.47 9.44 -10.40
C THR A 686 -2.24 8.92 -11.82
N PHE A 687 -1.12 8.25 -12.09
CA PHE A 687 -0.66 7.89 -13.44
C PHE A 687 -1.71 7.13 -14.26
N VAL A 688 -2.27 6.05 -13.69
CA VAL A 688 -3.26 5.22 -14.41
C VAL A 688 -4.53 6.03 -14.68
N SER A 689 -5.06 6.72 -13.66
CA SER A 689 -6.29 7.50 -13.81
C SER A 689 -6.14 8.61 -14.85
N GLN A 690 -4.98 9.27 -14.89
CA GLN A 690 -4.66 10.29 -15.88
C GLN A 690 -4.68 9.71 -17.30
N LEU A 691 -4.01 8.58 -17.53
CA LEU A 691 -3.97 7.94 -18.84
C LEU A 691 -5.33 7.39 -19.27
N GLN A 692 -6.16 6.92 -18.33
CA GLN A 692 -7.55 6.54 -18.61
C GLN A 692 -8.38 7.75 -19.07
N GLU A 693 -8.26 8.89 -18.40
CA GLU A 693 -8.95 10.14 -18.76
C GLU A 693 -8.52 10.65 -20.14
N GLU A 694 -7.22 10.56 -20.44
CA GLU A 694 -6.63 11.10 -21.67
C GLU A 694 -6.85 10.22 -22.90
N THR A 695 -6.74 8.89 -22.75
CA THR A 695 -6.74 7.95 -23.88
C THR A 695 -8.00 7.06 -23.98
N GLY A 696 -8.81 7.03 -22.93
CA GLY A 696 -9.92 6.08 -22.80
C GLY A 696 -9.47 4.61 -22.73
N ALA A 697 -8.18 4.32 -22.56
CA ALA A 697 -7.66 2.96 -22.48
C ALA A 697 -8.05 2.28 -21.15
N PRO A 698 -8.35 0.96 -21.16
CA PRO A 698 -8.53 0.21 -19.94
C PRO A 698 -7.22 0.13 -19.14
N ALA A 699 -7.31 -0.08 -17.83
CA ALA A 699 -6.14 -0.18 -16.96
C ALA A 699 -5.17 -1.30 -17.38
N ALA A 700 -5.71 -2.41 -17.93
CA ALA A 700 -4.92 -3.52 -18.46
C ALA A 700 -3.96 -3.07 -19.59
N ASP A 701 -4.46 -2.27 -20.55
CA ASP A 701 -3.65 -1.73 -21.65
C ASP A 701 -2.59 -0.77 -21.14
N ILE A 702 -2.93 0.05 -20.14
CA ILE A 702 -1.99 0.99 -19.51
C ILE A 702 -0.86 0.24 -18.80
N VAL A 703 -1.15 -0.84 -18.09
CA VAL A 703 -0.14 -1.70 -17.46
C VAL A 703 0.78 -2.32 -18.51
N ARG A 704 0.23 -2.84 -19.61
CA ARG A 704 1.04 -3.40 -20.71
C ARG A 704 1.92 -2.34 -21.36
N ALA A 705 1.37 -1.18 -21.70
CA ALA A 705 2.11 -0.07 -22.29
C ALA A 705 3.24 0.44 -21.36
N TYR A 706 2.99 0.52 -20.05
CA TYR A 706 4.01 0.86 -19.06
C TYR A 706 5.14 -0.19 -19.03
N ILE A 707 4.79 -1.49 -19.00
CA ILE A 707 5.79 -2.57 -18.98
C ILE A 707 6.59 -2.56 -20.28
N ALA A 708 5.95 -2.41 -21.45
CA ALA A 708 6.64 -2.27 -22.72
C ALA A 708 7.66 -1.12 -22.68
N THR A 709 7.24 0.06 -22.22
CA THR A 709 8.10 1.23 -22.09
C THR A 709 9.29 0.98 -21.17
N ARG A 710 9.05 0.45 -19.96
CA ARG A 710 10.10 0.11 -18.99
C ARG A 710 11.15 -0.82 -19.58
N GLU A 711 10.69 -1.82 -20.31
CA GLU A 711 11.51 -2.90 -20.86
C GLU A 711 12.23 -2.49 -22.15
N VAL A 712 11.63 -1.67 -23.00
CA VAL A 712 12.25 -1.19 -24.24
C VAL A 712 13.40 -0.24 -23.95
N PHE A 713 13.26 0.62 -22.94
CA PHE A 713 14.27 1.61 -22.58
C PHE A 713 15.20 1.19 -21.44
N SER A 714 15.16 -0.09 -21.00
CA SER A 714 16.02 -0.61 -19.93
C SER A 714 16.05 0.30 -18.68
N LEU A 715 14.86 0.74 -18.25
CA LEU A 715 14.74 1.73 -17.17
C LEU A 715 15.07 1.14 -15.78
N VAL A 716 14.96 -0.18 -15.62
CA VAL A 716 15.30 -0.85 -14.37
C VAL A 716 16.78 -0.65 -14.03
N GLU A 717 17.66 -0.72 -15.02
CA GLU A 717 19.10 -0.50 -14.89
C GLU A 717 19.39 0.96 -14.53
N VAL A 718 18.76 1.92 -15.21
CA VAL A 718 18.90 3.36 -14.91
C VAL A 718 18.50 3.65 -13.46
N TRP A 719 17.35 3.13 -13.01
CA TRP A 719 16.89 3.35 -11.63
C TRP A 719 17.85 2.76 -10.61
N LYS A 720 18.37 1.55 -10.84
CA LYS A 720 19.37 0.95 -9.93
C LYS A 720 20.65 1.79 -9.83
N GLU A 721 21.11 2.37 -10.92
CA GLU A 721 22.27 3.26 -10.92
C GLU A 721 22.00 4.55 -10.14
N ILE A 722 20.82 5.13 -10.29
CA ILE A 722 20.39 6.29 -9.48
C ILE A 722 20.34 5.91 -7.99
N GLU A 723 19.70 4.79 -7.65
CA GLU A 723 19.56 4.30 -6.26
C GLU A 723 20.91 3.98 -5.61
N ALA A 724 21.91 3.57 -6.38
CA ALA A 724 23.26 3.34 -5.90
C ALA A 724 24.00 4.63 -5.45
N LEU A 725 23.42 5.80 -5.72
CA LEU A 725 23.91 7.12 -5.29
C LEU A 725 23.34 7.57 -3.94
N ASP A 726 22.53 6.74 -3.29
CA ASP A 726 22.06 6.97 -1.93
C ASP A 726 23.20 7.41 -0.99
N ASN A 727 23.06 8.60 -0.38
CA ASN A 727 24.06 9.25 0.48
C ASN A 727 25.41 9.59 -0.19
N LYS A 728 25.53 9.44 -1.52
CA LYS A 728 26.70 9.84 -2.32
C LYS A 728 26.43 11.10 -3.15
N ALA A 729 25.18 11.29 -3.57
CA ALA A 729 24.70 12.48 -4.26
C ALA A 729 23.52 13.09 -3.52
N ASP A 730 23.33 14.41 -3.68
CA ASP A 730 22.18 15.14 -3.16
C ASP A 730 20.85 14.49 -3.59
N ASP A 731 19.93 14.32 -2.65
CA ASP A 731 18.60 13.74 -2.89
C ASP A 731 17.82 14.53 -3.95
N ALA A 732 18.02 15.86 -4.01
CA ALA A 732 17.39 16.70 -5.02
C ALA A 732 17.82 16.33 -6.44
N LEU A 733 19.08 15.93 -6.64
CA LEU A 733 19.59 15.48 -7.94
C LEU A 733 19.05 14.12 -8.31
N GLN A 734 19.02 13.18 -7.36
CA GLN A 734 18.43 11.87 -7.58
C GLN A 734 16.95 11.98 -7.94
N THR A 735 16.22 12.84 -7.22
CA THR A 735 14.82 13.14 -7.51
C THR A 735 14.63 13.73 -8.91
N ALA A 736 15.49 14.65 -9.34
CA ALA A 736 15.47 15.20 -10.69
C ALA A 736 15.65 14.11 -11.76
N MET A 737 16.66 13.25 -11.61
CA MET A 737 16.91 12.13 -12.53
C MET A 737 15.72 11.15 -12.59
N ILE A 738 15.08 10.85 -11.45
CA ILE A 738 13.88 10.01 -11.42
C ILE A 738 12.72 10.68 -12.16
N LEU A 739 12.52 11.99 -11.99
CA LEU A 739 11.50 12.75 -12.73
C LEU A 739 11.79 12.79 -14.24
N ASP A 740 13.06 12.79 -14.64
CA ASP A 740 13.47 12.68 -16.06
C ASP A 740 13.06 11.31 -16.62
N CYS A 741 13.30 10.22 -15.88
CA CYS A 741 12.78 8.91 -16.23
C CYS A 741 11.24 8.88 -16.28
N SER A 742 10.54 9.50 -15.32
CA SER A 742 9.07 9.52 -15.30
C SER A 742 8.48 10.19 -16.54
N ARG A 743 9.15 11.21 -17.10
CA ARG A 743 8.71 11.85 -18.36
C ARG A 743 8.83 10.89 -19.54
N LEU A 744 9.95 10.17 -19.66
CA LEU A 744 10.10 9.14 -20.70
C LEU A 744 9.07 8.02 -20.53
N VAL A 745 8.81 7.58 -19.29
CA VAL A 745 7.79 6.57 -19.00
C VAL A 745 6.41 7.03 -19.47
N LEU A 746 6.00 8.25 -19.13
CA LEU A 746 4.71 8.80 -19.54
C LEU A 746 4.58 8.84 -21.07
N ARG A 747 5.59 9.40 -21.75
CA ARG A 747 5.60 9.53 -23.22
C ARG A 747 5.59 8.17 -23.91
N GLY A 748 6.46 7.25 -23.52
CA GLY A 748 6.50 5.91 -24.10
C GLY A 748 5.20 5.14 -23.86
N THR A 749 4.60 5.29 -22.67
CA THR A 749 3.32 4.65 -22.36
C THR A 749 2.21 5.19 -23.27
N LEU A 750 2.12 6.51 -23.44
CA LEU A 750 1.16 7.14 -24.37
C LEU A 750 1.39 6.67 -25.81
N TRP A 751 2.63 6.59 -26.27
CA TRP A 751 2.96 6.10 -27.61
C TRP A 751 2.43 4.68 -27.84
N PHE A 752 2.66 3.76 -26.91
CA PHE A 752 2.13 2.39 -26.98
C PHE A 752 0.61 2.31 -26.86
N LEU A 753 -0.03 3.23 -26.13
CA LEU A 753 -1.50 3.32 -26.06
C LEU A 753 -2.13 3.86 -27.34
N HIS A 754 -1.39 4.64 -28.14
CA HIS A 754 -1.79 5.05 -29.48
C HIS A 754 -1.53 3.96 -30.54
N HIS A 755 -0.56 3.08 -30.32
CA HIS A 755 -0.19 1.95 -31.19
C HIS A 755 -0.52 0.60 -30.54
N ARG A 756 -1.82 0.39 -30.26
CA ARG A 756 -2.29 -0.70 -29.39
C ARG A 756 -2.02 -2.11 -29.93
N GLU A 757 -1.72 -2.25 -31.21
CA GLU A 757 -1.28 -3.51 -31.80
C GLU A 757 0.00 -4.04 -31.13
N HIS A 758 0.91 -3.15 -30.72
CA HIS A 758 2.17 -3.53 -30.07
C HIS A 758 1.95 -4.02 -28.63
N ILE A 759 0.91 -3.59 -27.93
CA ILE A 759 0.71 -4.03 -26.54
C ILE A 759 -0.02 -5.37 -26.41
N ARG A 760 -0.41 -6.01 -27.53
CA ARG A 760 -1.09 -7.32 -27.50
C ARG A 760 -0.14 -8.47 -27.18
N ASP A 761 1.10 -8.39 -27.67
CA ASP A 761 2.17 -9.36 -27.39
C ASP A 761 3.39 -8.59 -26.89
N LEU A 762 3.53 -8.51 -25.56
CA LEU A 762 4.63 -7.80 -24.94
C LEU A 762 5.99 -8.42 -25.25
N ALA A 763 6.08 -9.75 -25.41
CA ALA A 763 7.34 -10.41 -25.71
C ALA A 763 7.82 -10.06 -27.13
N ALA A 764 6.90 -10.06 -28.11
CA ALA A 764 7.20 -9.62 -29.46
C ALA A 764 7.60 -8.14 -29.50
N THR A 765 6.88 -7.27 -28.77
CA THR A 765 7.18 -5.84 -28.69
C THR A 765 8.54 -5.55 -28.07
N VAL A 766 8.87 -6.18 -26.95
CA VAL A 766 10.19 -6.03 -26.35
C VAL A 766 11.28 -6.52 -27.30
N THR A 767 11.08 -7.64 -27.99
CA THR A 767 12.03 -8.18 -28.98
C THR A 767 12.24 -7.23 -30.16
N ARG A 768 11.17 -6.56 -30.60
CA ARG A 768 11.20 -5.61 -31.73
C ARG A 768 11.88 -4.29 -31.37
N PHE A 769 11.46 -3.64 -30.29
CA PHE A 769 11.84 -2.25 -30.02
C PHE A 769 13.11 -2.11 -29.17
N ARG A 770 13.39 -3.03 -28.24
CA ARG A 770 14.56 -2.94 -27.34
C ARG A 770 15.90 -2.86 -28.09
N PRO A 771 16.17 -3.68 -29.12
CA PRO A 771 17.46 -3.60 -29.82
C PRO A 771 17.72 -2.24 -30.46
N GLY A 772 16.67 -1.62 -31.04
CA GLY A 772 16.76 -0.28 -31.63
C GLY A 772 17.04 0.80 -30.59
N ALA A 773 16.31 0.79 -29.48
CA ALA A 773 16.55 1.73 -28.37
C ALA A 773 17.96 1.57 -27.78
N ASN A 774 18.42 0.34 -27.56
CA ASN A 774 19.75 0.06 -27.02
C ASN A 774 20.89 0.43 -27.99
N ARG A 775 20.64 0.37 -29.30
CA ARG A 775 21.59 0.84 -30.32
C ARG A 775 21.66 2.36 -30.37
N LEU A 776 20.52 3.04 -30.28
CA LEU A 776 20.45 4.50 -30.34
C LEU A 776 21.01 5.17 -29.09
N ALA A 777 20.75 4.63 -27.89
CA ALA A 777 21.13 5.26 -26.64
C ALA A 777 22.61 5.71 -26.55
N PRO A 778 23.62 4.88 -26.89
CA PRO A 778 25.02 5.32 -26.84
C PRO A 778 25.44 6.20 -28.02
N THR A 779 24.79 6.07 -29.19
CA THR A 779 25.16 6.82 -30.40
C THR A 779 24.39 8.13 -30.56
N LEU A 780 23.41 8.39 -29.69
CA LEU A 780 22.56 9.58 -29.73
C LEU A 780 23.38 10.87 -29.82
N HIS A 781 24.45 10.98 -29.02
CA HIS A 781 25.37 12.12 -29.02
C HIS A 781 25.99 12.36 -30.40
N GLU A 782 26.27 11.30 -31.14
CA GLU A 782 26.92 11.36 -32.45
C GLU A 782 25.96 11.75 -33.58
N VAL A 783 24.70 11.31 -33.49
CA VAL A 783 23.70 11.50 -34.57
C VAL A 783 22.90 12.80 -34.43
N VAL A 784 22.83 13.39 -33.24
CA VAL A 784 22.16 14.68 -33.04
C VAL A 784 22.94 15.85 -33.65
N THR A 785 22.22 16.93 -33.93
CA THR A 785 22.80 18.17 -34.47
C THR A 785 23.82 18.78 -33.51
N PRO A 786 24.83 19.54 -34.00
CA PRO A 786 25.82 20.19 -33.14
C PRO A 786 25.20 21.04 -32.03
N SER A 787 24.17 21.83 -32.36
CA SER A 787 23.49 22.69 -31.36
C SER A 787 22.83 21.91 -30.23
N TYR A 788 22.34 20.70 -30.51
CA TYR A 788 21.73 19.84 -29.52
C TYR A 788 22.78 19.06 -28.74
N ARG A 789 23.85 18.61 -29.40
CA ARG A 789 25.01 18.01 -28.76
C ARG A 789 25.57 18.92 -27.66
N ASP A 790 25.73 20.21 -27.94
CA ASP A 790 26.19 21.21 -26.96
C ASP A 790 25.23 21.35 -25.75
N GLU A 791 23.94 21.08 -25.93
CA GLU A 791 22.97 21.05 -24.83
C GLU A 791 23.08 19.77 -24.01
N LEU A 792 23.19 18.60 -24.65
CA LEU A 792 23.45 17.34 -23.95
C LEU A 792 24.76 17.39 -23.16
N ASP A 793 25.82 17.99 -23.72
CA ASP A 793 27.11 18.17 -23.04
C ASP A 793 26.99 19.09 -21.82
N ARG A 794 26.20 20.17 -21.91
CA ARG A 794 25.93 21.05 -20.76
C ARG A 794 25.14 20.35 -19.66
N ILE A 795 24.10 19.59 -20.01
CA ILE A 795 23.30 18.85 -19.03
C ILE A 795 24.16 17.76 -18.38
N THR A 796 24.92 17.02 -19.17
CA THR A 796 25.85 15.99 -18.68
C THR A 796 26.90 16.60 -17.76
N GLY A 797 27.54 17.70 -18.20
CA GLY A 797 28.53 18.44 -17.42
C GLY A 797 27.97 18.91 -16.07
N HIS A 798 26.75 19.43 -16.05
CA HIS A 798 26.08 19.85 -14.81
C HIS A 798 25.95 18.71 -13.79
N TYR A 799 25.56 17.52 -14.23
CA TYR A 799 25.45 16.35 -13.35
C TYR A 799 26.82 15.85 -12.90
N VAL A 800 27.81 15.81 -13.80
CA VAL A 800 29.18 15.37 -13.48
C VAL A 800 29.86 16.30 -12.48
N GLU A 801 29.71 17.63 -12.64
CA GLU A 801 30.20 18.63 -11.70
C GLU A 801 29.64 18.43 -10.29
N LYS A 802 28.44 17.86 -10.18
CA LYS A 802 27.76 17.54 -8.93
C LYS A 802 28.01 16.11 -8.43
N GLY A 803 28.97 15.39 -9.02
CA GLY A 803 29.43 14.09 -8.55
C GLY A 803 28.65 12.90 -9.10
N ILE A 804 27.78 13.08 -10.10
CA ILE A 804 27.10 11.97 -10.78
C ILE A 804 28.09 11.30 -11.77
N PRO A 805 28.17 9.96 -11.83
CA PRO A 805 29.00 9.26 -12.81
C PRO A 805 28.68 9.71 -14.24
N ALA A 806 29.72 9.96 -15.05
CA ALA A 806 29.58 10.53 -16.40
C ALA A 806 28.67 9.69 -17.33
N GLU A 807 28.75 8.37 -17.24
CA GLU A 807 27.91 7.47 -18.04
C GLU A 807 26.42 7.60 -17.68
N LEU A 808 26.09 7.63 -16.39
CA LEU A 808 24.72 7.85 -15.92
C LEU A 808 24.24 9.26 -16.30
N ALA A 809 25.07 10.29 -16.10
CA ALA A 809 24.75 11.67 -16.45
C ALA A 809 24.39 11.82 -17.95
N ALA A 810 25.19 11.21 -18.83
CA ALA A 810 24.94 11.21 -20.27
C ALA A 810 23.64 10.47 -20.64
N ARG A 811 23.38 9.33 -20.00
CA ARG A 811 22.13 8.59 -20.19
C ARG A 811 20.91 9.41 -19.78
N ILE A 812 20.95 10.05 -18.61
CA ILE A 812 19.86 10.92 -18.14
C ILE A 812 19.63 12.09 -19.10
N ALA A 813 20.70 12.75 -19.54
CA ALA A 813 20.61 13.85 -20.49
C ALA A 813 19.93 13.44 -21.81
N GLY A 814 20.18 12.21 -22.28
CA GLY A 814 19.63 11.67 -23.52
C GLY A 814 18.21 11.09 -23.44
N LEU A 815 17.60 10.93 -22.24
CA LEU A 815 16.32 10.21 -22.10
C LEU A 815 15.17 10.84 -22.92
N ASP A 816 15.12 12.16 -23.00
CA ASP A 816 14.02 12.85 -23.67
C ASP A 816 14.01 12.61 -25.18
N GLU A 817 15.20 12.47 -25.77
CA GLU A 817 15.36 12.14 -27.19
C GLU A 817 15.29 10.65 -27.45
N LEU A 818 15.74 9.82 -26.51
CA LEU A 818 15.71 8.38 -26.65
C LEU A 818 14.30 7.86 -26.93
N TYR A 819 13.26 8.59 -26.49
CA TYR A 819 11.86 8.39 -26.91
C TYR A 819 11.69 8.18 -28.43
N SER A 820 12.44 8.92 -29.27
CA SER A 820 12.39 8.82 -30.73
C SER A 820 12.71 7.42 -31.24
N ALA A 821 13.38 6.57 -30.46
CA ALA A 821 13.68 5.19 -30.83
C ALA A 821 12.44 4.38 -31.22
N LEU A 822 11.27 4.65 -30.62
CA LEU A 822 10.02 3.98 -30.97
C LEU A 822 9.63 4.26 -32.43
N ASP A 823 9.61 5.54 -32.80
CA ASP A 823 9.31 5.99 -34.16
C ASP A 823 10.38 5.52 -35.16
N LEU A 824 11.66 5.59 -34.77
CA LEU A 824 12.78 5.20 -35.64
C LEU A 824 12.77 3.71 -35.99
N VAL A 825 12.44 2.85 -35.03
CA VAL A 825 12.30 1.40 -35.27
C VAL A 825 11.17 1.14 -36.26
N GLU A 826 10.01 1.77 -36.09
CA GLU A 826 8.92 1.61 -37.04
C GLU A 826 9.27 2.13 -38.43
N VAL A 827 9.92 3.30 -38.54
CA VAL A 827 10.30 3.85 -39.84
C VAL A 827 11.36 2.98 -40.51
N ALA A 828 12.30 2.41 -39.76
CA ALA A 828 13.27 1.45 -40.31
C ALA A 828 12.57 0.23 -40.92
N ASP A 829 11.60 -0.36 -40.21
CA ASP A 829 10.81 -1.48 -40.69
C ASP A 829 9.94 -1.10 -41.92
N ASP A 830 9.22 0.02 -41.84
CA ASP A 830 8.32 0.52 -42.88
C ASP A 830 9.03 0.88 -44.19
N THR A 831 10.32 1.19 -44.12
CA THR A 831 11.13 1.63 -45.26
C THR A 831 12.15 0.59 -45.71
N ASP A 832 12.27 -0.52 -44.98
CA ASP A 832 13.31 -1.54 -45.17
C ASP A 832 14.72 -0.93 -45.20
N ARG A 833 15.00 -0.04 -44.23
CA ARG A 833 16.27 0.70 -44.11
C ARG A 833 16.95 0.42 -42.78
N GLU A 834 18.27 0.56 -42.77
CA GLU A 834 19.06 0.44 -41.54
C GLU A 834 18.71 1.56 -40.55
N ALA A 835 18.50 1.19 -39.28
CA ALA A 835 18.10 2.11 -38.22
C ALA A 835 19.06 3.32 -38.07
N ASP A 836 20.36 3.13 -38.30
CA ASP A 836 21.37 4.19 -38.18
C ASP A 836 21.19 5.25 -39.28
N LEU A 837 20.83 4.84 -40.50
CA LEU A 837 20.49 5.75 -41.59
C LEU A 837 19.18 6.51 -41.29
N VAL A 838 18.18 5.81 -40.76
CA VAL A 838 16.90 6.45 -40.36
C VAL A 838 17.12 7.50 -39.28
N ALA A 839 17.91 7.17 -38.25
CA ALA A 839 18.29 8.11 -37.20
C ALA A 839 19.04 9.32 -37.78
N ALA A 840 20.04 9.10 -38.64
CA ALA A 840 20.79 10.19 -39.27
C ALA A 840 19.88 11.13 -40.07
N VAL A 841 18.94 10.59 -40.86
CA VAL A 841 17.96 11.40 -41.60
C VAL A 841 17.04 12.16 -40.64
N TYR A 842 16.49 11.48 -39.63
CA TYR A 842 15.59 12.08 -38.64
C TYR A 842 16.22 13.27 -37.91
N PHE A 843 17.42 13.09 -37.35
CA PHE A 843 18.09 14.15 -36.60
C PHE A 843 18.61 15.28 -37.50
N THR A 844 19.03 14.97 -38.73
CA THR A 844 19.42 16.01 -39.70
C THR A 844 18.23 16.88 -40.09
N LEU A 845 17.06 16.28 -40.35
CA LEU A 845 15.82 17.02 -40.59
C LEU A 845 15.40 17.83 -39.35
N GLY A 846 15.55 17.25 -38.16
CA GLY A 846 15.34 17.93 -36.88
C GLY A 846 16.14 19.24 -36.75
N GLY A 847 17.39 19.23 -37.21
CA GLY A 847 18.23 20.44 -37.29
C GLY A 847 17.79 21.42 -38.37
N ARG A 848 17.51 20.94 -39.58
CA ARG A 848 17.12 21.81 -40.71
C ARG A 848 15.81 22.57 -40.48
N PHE A 849 14.90 21.97 -39.72
CA PHE A 849 13.60 22.56 -39.38
C PHE A 849 13.50 22.98 -37.91
N ASP A 850 14.61 23.04 -37.18
CA ASP A 850 14.65 23.54 -35.80
C ASP A 850 13.63 22.84 -34.86
N LEU A 851 13.35 21.55 -35.09
CA LEU A 851 12.31 20.80 -34.39
C LEU A 851 12.62 20.69 -32.89
N HIS A 852 13.90 20.58 -32.53
CA HIS A 852 14.34 20.57 -31.14
C HIS A 852 14.02 21.89 -30.43
N TRP A 853 14.28 23.03 -31.09
CA TRP A 853 13.91 24.34 -30.55
C TRP A 853 12.39 24.45 -30.35
N LEU A 854 11.59 23.97 -31.30
CA LEU A 854 10.13 23.95 -31.19
C LEU A 854 9.66 23.08 -30.02
N GLY A 855 10.27 21.90 -29.82
CA GLY A 855 10.03 21.03 -28.67
C GLY A 855 10.28 21.72 -27.33
N ARG A 856 11.35 22.52 -27.23
CA ARG A 856 11.62 23.35 -26.04
C ARG A 856 10.56 24.43 -25.84
N GLN A 857 10.13 25.10 -26.91
CA GLN A 857 9.04 26.08 -26.80
C GLN A 857 7.77 25.43 -26.28
N ILE A 858 7.37 24.27 -26.83
CA ILE A 858 6.22 23.49 -26.34
C ILE A 858 6.38 23.16 -24.86
N SER A 859 7.56 22.71 -24.44
CA SER A 859 7.85 22.38 -23.03
C SER A 859 7.68 23.59 -22.10
N SER A 860 8.06 24.78 -22.58
CA SER A 860 8.00 26.03 -21.82
C SER A 860 6.61 26.67 -21.79
N LEU A 861 5.64 26.16 -22.57
CA LEU A 861 4.29 26.69 -22.56
C LEU A 861 3.65 26.54 -21.17
N PRO A 862 2.89 27.54 -20.72
CA PRO A 862 2.21 27.50 -19.42
C PRO A 862 1.20 26.34 -19.38
N ALA A 863 1.23 25.59 -18.29
CA ALA A 863 0.36 24.43 -18.04
C ALA A 863 -0.24 24.51 -16.64
N GLU A 864 -0.91 25.63 -16.34
CA GLU A 864 -1.49 25.91 -15.02
C GLU A 864 -2.84 25.23 -14.80
N SER A 865 -3.51 24.85 -15.89
CA SER A 865 -4.75 24.10 -15.90
C SER A 865 -4.58 22.74 -16.57
N HIS A 866 -5.51 21.82 -16.25
CA HIS A 866 -5.58 20.50 -16.87
C HIS A 866 -5.61 20.56 -18.41
N TRP A 867 -6.45 21.42 -18.99
CA TRP A 867 -6.58 21.56 -20.45
C TRP A 867 -5.30 22.09 -21.10
N GLN A 868 -4.61 23.02 -20.44
CA GLN A 868 -3.32 23.49 -20.93
C GLN A 868 -2.25 22.39 -20.86
N SER A 869 -2.26 21.56 -19.82
CA SER A 869 -1.36 20.41 -19.74
C SER A 869 -1.62 19.40 -20.87
N LEU A 870 -2.88 19.05 -21.12
CA LEU A 870 -3.27 18.17 -22.23
C LEU A 870 -2.89 18.76 -23.59
N ALA A 871 -3.17 20.05 -23.81
CA ALA A 871 -2.79 20.73 -25.04
C ALA A 871 -1.27 20.71 -25.26
N ARG A 872 -0.48 20.92 -24.21
CA ARG A 872 0.99 20.83 -24.28
C ARG A 872 1.47 19.42 -24.65
N THR A 873 0.88 18.38 -24.05
CA THR A 873 1.16 16.98 -24.42
C THR A 873 0.83 16.73 -25.88
N ALA A 874 -0.39 17.11 -26.33
CA ALA A 874 -0.83 16.92 -27.70
C ALA A 874 0.06 17.64 -28.73
N LEU A 875 0.48 18.89 -28.47
CA LEU A 875 1.41 19.61 -29.35
C LEU A 875 2.76 18.91 -29.46
N ARG A 876 3.23 18.30 -28.36
CA ARG A 876 4.49 17.58 -28.33
C ARG A 876 4.41 16.27 -29.11
N ASP A 877 3.30 15.55 -28.98
CA ASP A 877 3.05 14.32 -29.73
C ASP A 877 2.88 14.62 -31.23
N ASP A 878 2.18 15.70 -31.58
CA ASP A 878 2.08 16.18 -32.96
C ASP A 878 3.47 16.49 -33.56
N LEU A 879 4.38 17.09 -32.77
CA LEU A 879 5.75 17.35 -33.19
C LEU A 879 6.51 16.05 -33.48
N SER A 880 6.46 15.08 -32.57
CA SER A 880 7.10 13.77 -32.78
C SER A 880 6.54 13.06 -34.01
N LEU A 881 5.22 13.09 -34.20
CA LEU A 881 4.56 12.53 -35.37
C LEU A 881 5.00 13.23 -36.67
N GLN A 882 5.13 14.56 -36.68
CA GLN A 882 5.63 15.27 -37.87
C GLN A 882 7.09 14.91 -38.17
N ALA A 883 7.95 14.82 -37.15
CA ALA A 883 9.34 14.41 -37.33
C ALA A 883 9.45 12.99 -37.91
N ARG A 884 8.67 12.04 -37.38
CA ARG A 884 8.54 10.67 -37.90
C ARG A 884 8.11 10.66 -39.36
N ASN A 885 7.03 11.37 -39.69
CA ASN A 885 6.48 11.38 -41.04
C ASN A 885 7.44 12.02 -42.05
N LEU A 886 8.17 13.07 -41.65
CA LEU A 886 9.21 13.69 -42.47
C LEU A 886 10.32 12.70 -42.81
N ALA A 887 10.89 12.03 -41.80
CA ALA A 887 11.94 11.04 -42.01
C ALA A 887 11.47 9.89 -42.93
N ALA A 888 10.27 9.35 -42.67
CA ALA A 888 9.68 8.30 -43.50
C ALA A 888 9.46 8.75 -44.96
N ASN A 889 9.00 9.99 -45.16
CA ASN A 889 8.75 10.53 -46.48
C ASN A 889 10.04 10.69 -47.31
N VAL A 890 11.11 11.20 -46.68
CA VAL A 890 12.44 11.30 -47.31
C VAL A 890 12.94 9.92 -47.74
N LEU A 891 12.86 8.93 -46.85
CA LEU A 891 13.37 7.58 -47.10
C LEU A 891 12.58 6.83 -48.18
N LYS A 892 11.24 6.94 -48.20
CA LYS A 892 10.36 6.26 -49.16
C LYS A 892 10.48 6.80 -50.58
N ARG A 893 10.78 8.09 -50.76
CA ARG A 893 10.85 8.73 -52.09
C ARG A 893 12.13 8.42 -52.87
N SER A 894 13.22 8.10 -52.17
CA SER A 894 14.52 7.85 -52.80
C SER A 894 15.10 6.49 -52.39
N PRO A 895 14.44 5.37 -52.75
CA PRO A 895 14.81 4.02 -52.32
C PRO A 895 16.25 3.63 -52.73
N GLY A 896 16.77 4.19 -53.82
CA GLY A 896 18.12 3.89 -54.31
C GLY A 896 19.26 4.67 -53.64
N LEU A 897 18.97 5.77 -52.94
CA LEU A 897 20.00 6.56 -52.25
C LEU A 897 20.29 5.98 -50.87
N LYS A 898 21.56 6.05 -50.46
CA LYS A 898 22.05 5.53 -49.17
C LYS A 898 22.74 6.59 -48.30
N GLU A 899 23.12 7.72 -48.88
CA GLU A 899 23.75 8.83 -48.17
C GLU A 899 22.69 9.79 -47.63
N THR A 900 22.78 10.12 -46.33
CA THR A 900 21.84 10.99 -45.60
C THR A 900 21.60 12.32 -46.31
N GLU A 901 22.69 12.99 -46.68
CA GLU A 901 22.62 14.33 -47.29
C GLU A 901 22.03 14.27 -48.71
N ALA A 902 22.33 13.23 -49.48
CA ALA A 902 21.77 13.03 -50.81
C ALA A 902 20.26 12.76 -50.76
N LEU A 903 19.81 11.95 -49.78
CA LEU A 903 18.39 11.68 -49.54
C LEU A 903 17.61 12.97 -49.24
N ILE A 904 18.14 13.80 -48.34
CA ILE A 904 17.48 15.06 -47.95
C ILE A 904 17.48 16.05 -49.11
N GLN A 905 18.60 16.23 -49.82
CA GLN A 905 18.66 17.16 -50.97
C GLN A 905 17.70 16.76 -52.09
N ALA A 906 17.59 15.46 -52.39
CA ALA A 906 16.64 14.97 -53.40
C ALA A 906 15.19 15.31 -53.02
N TRP A 907 14.84 15.15 -51.73
CA TRP A 907 13.53 15.50 -51.22
C TRP A 907 13.27 17.02 -51.20
N GLU A 908 14.26 17.83 -50.80
CA GLU A 908 14.13 19.29 -50.74
C GLU A 908 13.90 19.91 -52.12
N ALA A 909 14.57 19.38 -53.16
CA ALA A 909 14.44 19.87 -54.53
C ALA A 909 12.99 19.79 -55.05
N GLU A 910 12.20 18.81 -54.59
CA GLU A 910 10.80 18.63 -54.98
C GLU A 910 9.81 19.49 -54.17
N ARG A 911 10.26 20.08 -53.06
CA ARG A 911 9.38 20.74 -52.06
C ARG A 911 9.84 22.14 -51.66
N GLN A 912 10.71 22.76 -52.46
CA GLN A 912 11.27 24.09 -52.14
C GLN A 912 10.20 25.14 -51.77
N PRO A 913 9.07 25.30 -52.50
CA PRO A 913 8.07 26.30 -52.16
C PRO A 913 7.44 26.08 -50.77
N GLN A 914 7.18 24.83 -50.39
CA GLN A 914 6.61 24.49 -49.08
C GLN A 914 7.65 24.69 -47.96
N ILE A 915 8.91 24.38 -48.23
CA ILE A 915 10.02 24.60 -47.28
C ILE A 915 10.22 26.09 -47.00
N GLU A 916 10.21 26.94 -48.04
CA GLU A 916 10.33 28.39 -47.88
C GLU A 916 9.19 28.97 -47.06
N ARG A 917 7.95 28.53 -47.34
CA ARG A 917 6.77 28.91 -46.55
C ARG A 917 6.90 28.48 -45.08
N CYS A 918 7.33 27.25 -44.83
CA CYS A 918 7.54 26.75 -43.47
C CYS A 918 8.61 27.58 -42.74
N ARG A 919 9.74 27.87 -43.39
CA ARG A 919 10.82 28.71 -42.83
C ARG A 919 10.34 30.13 -42.52
N GLN A 920 9.50 30.73 -43.36
CA GLN A 920 8.92 32.04 -43.09
C GLN A 920 8.07 32.03 -41.81
N VAL A 921 7.20 31.04 -41.65
CA VAL A 921 6.35 30.90 -40.46
C VAL A 921 7.20 30.67 -39.20
N PHE A 922 8.26 29.88 -39.27
CA PHE A 922 9.22 29.73 -38.18
C PHE A 922 9.91 31.07 -37.81
N ALA A 923 10.32 31.85 -38.81
CA ALA A 923 10.93 33.15 -38.60
C ALA A 923 9.95 34.14 -37.93
N ASP A 924 8.70 34.15 -38.38
CA ASP A 924 7.63 34.99 -37.82
C ASP A 924 7.40 34.66 -36.34
N VAL A 925 7.26 33.37 -36.00
CA VAL A 925 7.07 32.92 -34.61
C VAL A 925 8.31 33.23 -33.74
N ARG A 926 9.53 33.06 -34.26
CA ARG A 926 10.77 33.41 -33.55
C ARG A 926 10.91 34.90 -33.27
N SER A 927 10.35 35.74 -34.14
CA SER A 927 10.36 37.19 -33.96
C SER A 927 9.33 37.68 -32.93
N SER A 928 8.39 36.82 -32.52
CA SER A 928 7.38 37.16 -31.51
C SER A 928 8.00 37.32 -30.13
N ALA A 929 7.55 38.33 -29.38
CA ALA A 929 7.97 38.57 -28.00
C ALA A 929 7.50 37.46 -27.03
N THR A 930 6.39 36.79 -27.36
CA THR A 930 5.82 35.69 -26.58
C THR A 930 5.29 34.62 -27.53
N ILE A 931 5.64 33.36 -27.26
CA ILE A 931 5.14 32.20 -28.01
C ILE A 931 4.02 31.56 -27.21
N ASP A 932 2.86 31.37 -27.85
CA ASP A 932 1.67 30.75 -27.25
C ASP A 932 1.28 29.44 -27.96
N MET A 933 0.30 28.72 -27.40
CA MET A 933 -0.19 27.46 -27.96
C MET A 933 -0.70 27.61 -29.41
N PRO A 934 -1.54 28.61 -29.76
CA PRO A 934 -1.98 28.83 -31.13
C PRO A 934 -0.84 29.01 -32.13
N MET A 935 0.20 29.80 -31.80
CA MET A 935 1.36 29.98 -32.68
C MET A 935 2.06 28.66 -32.97
N VAL A 936 2.27 27.84 -31.94
CA VAL A 936 2.89 26.52 -32.10
C VAL A 936 2.02 25.57 -32.94
N SER A 937 0.70 25.57 -32.74
CA SER A 937 -0.22 24.79 -33.59
C SER A 937 -0.11 25.17 -35.08
N VAL A 938 0.07 26.45 -35.40
CA VAL A 938 0.25 26.90 -36.80
C VAL A 938 1.57 26.35 -37.36
N VAL A 939 2.66 26.42 -36.60
CA VAL A 939 3.96 25.87 -37.01
C VAL A 939 3.87 24.38 -37.29
N LEU A 940 3.22 23.61 -36.40
CA LEU A 940 3.02 22.17 -36.58
C LEU A 940 2.17 21.84 -37.82
N ARG A 941 1.17 22.67 -38.14
CA ARG A 941 0.36 22.52 -39.35
C ARG A 941 1.19 22.74 -40.62
N GLU A 942 2.08 23.72 -40.62
CA GLU A 942 2.94 24.00 -41.77
C GLU A 942 4.01 22.91 -41.92
N LEU A 943 4.56 22.36 -40.83
CA LEU A 943 5.39 21.15 -40.88
C LEU A 943 4.64 19.96 -41.50
N ARG A 944 3.37 19.77 -41.16
CA ARG A 944 2.53 18.71 -41.75
C ARG A 944 2.36 18.84 -43.26
N SER A 945 2.46 20.05 -43.82
CA SER A 945 2.39 20.26 -45.27
C SER A 945 3.64 19.77 -46.02
N LEU A 946 4.73 19.48 -45.31
CA LEU A 946 5.99 18.98 -45.86
C LEU A 946 6.02 17.46 -46.06
N THR A 947 5.05 16.71 -45.55
CA THR A 947 4.94 15.25 -45.73
C THR A 947 3.88 14.94 -46.75
#